data_AF-A0A7K4IFZ0-F1
#
_entry.id   AF-A0A7K4IFZ0-F1
#
_cell.length_a   1.000
_cell.length_b   1.000
_cell.length_c   1.000
_cell.angle_alpha   90.00
_cell.angle_beta   90.00
_cell.angle_gamma   90.00
#
_symmetry.space_group_name_H-M   'P 1'
#
loop_
_entity.id
_entity.type
_entity.pdbx_description
1 polymer ?
#
loop_
_entity_poly.entity_id
_entity_poly.type
_entity_poly.pdbx_seq_one_letter_code
_entity_poly.pdbx_strand_id
1 'polypeptide(L)'
;MSTDRTRVITPSTAEAIRMASAAIVGTMTGRGFPLGSAVGSGSMMEQNSETVAMSVAPIVFAIRDALRASEGLDILSMEWDLERTPGPEVLPEQLVVTGSASGKMSSQVCVLSWERGVADPFKVDEYIRVLSKKLSDVEIAVENSGLAYESEGLPVLRRFNDRLSRVFFVDLLDRRFQASWDSFQLKSDSVDRQLTYTLKYYEDFTTLPPGIQVRGRTSLSFDKSHGDEKQVIEHFKRRVLTPSGLEILSKRIPELGHSILAELNTYAYSPEEAEVVRAITEFLVRQLGRNTISIGELGVMSDTLKKLMHTVDASIATLTSVCEQHVKSGQTLSIDGHRAALMGSPQMLTADKSVRELAEGLVNVLVSSITRQFPSDAEVRAWRLGSVVSYFLAFVKRVASYYAGELVQYVYVSAARDALTGTLQDFRNEVLQSETDAVNRTLFEKFYDELQAQLNAVFARNTFRRVEVRDLPQLMSMILSEVAGVFSKIDIWSLVEFADLASIARSEIIATHSLGSADSSTPHLNPRGEALNELLGSLERIVFEVVPDLAATLLSKPFIANLTEVMQASGFELTTVLDAISMSGPEQSEDWKRELAMWSRELGIRLSKTHSAGDRLHMLLEYVHEKAGTGLSAHSMVDRVKSETSKLEAEYAQTIAAWESECRQVEEKNARIEQHNRRREELLRQTEAACQAEMRAYEAALREFQLHPTGEEPTQRHISRPTPPEPLESRTRRLEAEHPLLEKQPMPPRPQPPESLVNYRELVALLTERIEKMGEREEEMESKFHEKLKRLSSEASTAMTRVSVEIPNGFMEYVMNSVVRGLSRLLPRVTRVYLTNPDTPGLLYLVSYEYSGDEIRVTVGDTFLR
;
A
#
# COMPACT_ATOMS: atom_id res chain seq x y z
N MET A 1 -51.50 14.48 -2.17
CA MET A 1 -51.74 15.45 -1.09
C MET A 1 -51.18 14.85 0.18
N SER A 2 -50.01 15.35 0.59
CA SER A 2 -49.14 14.78 1.62
C SER A 2 -49.45 15.45 2.95
N THR A 3 -50.12 14.75 3.86
CA THR A 3 -50.14 15.15 5.26
C THR A 3 -48.74 14.95 5.81
N ASP A 4 -48.05 16.06 6.09
CA ASP A 4 -46.80 16.11 6.84
C ASP A 4 -46.92 15.24 8.10
N ARG A 5 -46.35 14.03 8.03
CA ARG A 5 -46.02 13.26 9.22
C ARG A 5 -44.93 14.05 9.92
N THR A 6 -45.32 14.79 10.95
CA THR A 6 -44.41 15.36 11.94
C THR A 6 -43.45 14.25 12.36
N ARG A 7 -42.19 14.34 11.88
CA ARG A 7 -41.09 13.51 12.36
C ARG A 7 -41.15 13.56 13.87
N VAL A 8 -41.35 12.39 14.50
CA VAL A 8 -41.42 12.27 15.95
C VAL A 8 -40.08 12.76 16.50
N ILE A 9 -40.07 14.01 16.98
CA ILE A 9 -39.00 14.54 17.79
C ILE A 9 -39.24 13.94 19.17
N THR A 10 -38.59 12.82 19.46
CA THR A 10 -38.57 12.21 20.80
C THR A 10 -37.86 13.16 21.79
N PRO A 11 -38.42 13.39 22.99
CA PRO A 11 -37.78 14.17 24.07
C PRO A 11 -36.77 13.28 24.84
N SER A 12 -35.64 13.74 25.41
CA SER A 12 -34.91 14.99 25.24
C SER A 12 -33.65 14.72 24.41
N THR A 13 -33.51 15.46 23.32
CA THR A 13 -32.27 15.55 22.55
C THR A 13 -31.10 15.93 23.48
N ALA A 14 -31.34 16.67 24.57
CA ALA A 14 -30.30 17.22 25.44
C ALA A 14 -29.52 16.20 26.31
N GLU A 15 -30.07 15.04 26.66
CA GLU A 15 -29.37 13.99 27.44
C GLU A 15 -28.71 12.93 26.54
N ALA A 16 -29.34 12.62 25.39
CA ALA A 16 -28.76 11.79 24.33
C ALA A 16 -27.59 12.50 23.62
N ILE A 17 -27.65 13.83 23.49
CA ILE A 17 -26.55 14.72 23.05
C ILE A 17 -25.44 14.83 24.10
N ARG A 18 -25.70 14.57 25.39
CA ARG A 18 -24.69 14.70 26.47
C ARG A 18 -23.81 13.47 26.71
N MET A 19 -24.14 12.27 26.19
CA MET A 19 -23.53 11.01 26.65
C MET A 19 -22.91 10.11 25.56
N ALA A 20 -22.80 10.55 24.31
CA ALA A 20 -22.24 9.72 23.22
C ALA A 20 -20.75 9.99 22.95
N SER A 21 -19.92 9.94 23.99
CA SER A 21 -18.48 9.71 23.81
C SER A 21 -18.23 8.20 23.85
N ALA A 22 -17.50 7.66 22.88
CA ALA A 22 -16.97 6.30 22.98
C ALA A 22 -15.50 6.43 23.33
N ALA A 23 -15.06 5.82 24.43
CA ALA A 23 -13.66 5.73 24.79
C ALA A 23 -13.23 4.26 24.75
N ILE A 24 -12.21 3.95 23.96
CA ILE A 24 -11.53 2.67 23.98
C ILE A 24 -10.16 2.88 24.59
N VAL A 25 -9.89 2.20 25.70
CA VAL A 25 -8.54 2.14 26.29
C VAL A 25 -7.91 0.81 25.90
N GLY A 26 -6.77 0.87 25.22
CA GLY A 26 -5.92 -0.27 24.94
C GLY A 26 -4.60 -0.15 25.70
N THR A 27 -4.19 -1.21 26.38
CA THR A 27 -2.94 -1.24 27.15
C THR A 27 -2.16 -2.50 26.80
N MET A 28 -0.86 -2.38 26.61
CA MET A 28 0.06 -3.51 26.47
C MET A 28 0.86 -3.67 27.76
N THR A 29 0.86 -4.87 28.34
CA THR A 29 1.68 -5.17 29.53
C THR A 29 3.16 -5.22 29.19
N GLY A 30 4.03 -5.19 30.20
CA GLY A 30 5.47 -5.33 30.02
C GLY A 30 5.93 -6.69 29.45
N ARG A 31 5.03 -7.68 29.43
CA ARG A 31 5.23 -8.99 28.77
C ARG A 31 4.55 -9.12 27.40
N GLY A 32 3.96 -8.04 26.88
CA GLY A 32 3.33 -8.02 25.56
C GLY A 32 1.92 -8.62 25.54
N PHE A 33 1.23 -8.72 26.69
CA PHE A 33 -0.18 -9.12 26.70
C PHE A 33 -1.07 -7.89 26.52
N PRO A 34 -1.99 -7.90 25.54
CA PRO A 34 -2.96 -6.83 25.38
C PRO A 34 -4.06 -6.92 26.45
N LEU A 35 -4.41 -5.75 26.97
CA LEU A 35 -5.52 -5.48 27.88
C LEU A 35 -6.36 -4.37 27.23
N GLY A 36 -7.68 -4.42 27.38
CA GLY A 36 -8.50 -3.40 26.78
C GLY A 36 -9.89 -3.31 27.36
N SER A 37 -10.46 -2.12 27.34
CA SER A 37 -11.83 -1.84 27.75
C SER A 37 -12.40 -0.73 26.89
N ALA A 38 -13.60 -0.94 26.33
CA ALA A 38 -14.38 0.09 25.65
C ALA A 38 -15.59 0.52 26.51
N VAL A 39 -15.84 1.82 26.58
CA VAL A 39 -16.96 2.42 27.32
C VAL A 39 -17.65 3.46 26.43
N GLY A 40 -18.98 3.47 26.38
CA GLY A 40 -19.73 4.50 25.63
C GLY A 40 -21.21 4.17 25.41
N SER A 41 -21.87 4.90 24.51
CA SER A 41 -23.34 4.98 24.39
C SER A 41 -24.06 3.81 23.69
N GLY A 42 -23.34 2.75 23.28
CA GLY A 42 -23.93 1.57 22.64
C GLY A 42 -23.97 0.36 23.56
N SER A 43 -25.14 -0.26 23.75
CA SER A 43 -25.27 -1.45 24.61
C SER A 43 -24.51 -2.66 24.07
N MET A 44 -24.40 -2.83 22.73
CA MET A 44 -23.55 -3.87 22.15
C MET A 44 -22.06 -3.58 22.36
N MET A 45 -21.65 -2.31 22.32
CA MET A 45 -20.25 -1.94 22.56
C MET A 45 -19.84 -2.19 24.01
N GLU A 46 -20.70 -1.91 24.98
CA GLU A 46 -20.45 -2.23 26.39
C GLU A 46 -20.42 -3.74 26.64
N GLN A 47 -21.33 -4.51 26.01
CA GLN A 47 -21.33 -5.98 26.11
C GLN A 47 -20.08 -6.62 25.48
N ASN A 48 -19.55 -6.03 24.41
CA ASN A 48 -18.36 -6.52 23.69
C ASN A 48 -17.13 -5.66 23.97
N SER A 49 -17.10 -5.01 25.13
CA SER A 49 -16.11 -4.00 25.50
C SER A 49 -14.66 -4.48 25.33
N GLU A 50 -14.37 -5.69 25.83
CA GLU A 50 -13.06 -6.32 25.68
C GLU A 50 -12.74 -6.60 24.21
N THR A 51 -13.67 -7.21 23.46
CA THR A 51 -13.49 -7.54 22.03
C THR A 51 -13.20 -6.31 21.18
N VAL A 52 -13.96 -5.22 21.39
CA VAL A 52 -13.76 -3.94 20.68
C VAL A 52 -12.36 -3.40 20.96
N ALA A 53 -11.97 -3.35 22.24
CA ALA A 53 -10.67 -2.82 22.62
C ALA A 53 -9.50 -3.67 22.10
N MET A 54 -9.66 -4.99 22.12
CA MET A 54 -8.69 -5.95 21.60
C MET A 54 -8.58 -5.93 20.07
N SER A 55 -9.58 -5.42 19.37
CA SER A 55 -9.56 -5.27 17.90
C SER A 55 -8.95 -3.92 17.50
N VAL A 56 -9.27 -2.84 18.21
CA VAL A 56 -8.74 -1.50 17.89
C VAL A 56 -7.29 -1.31 18.35
N ALA A 57 -6.92 -1.82 19.52
CA ALA A 57 -5.60 -1.56 20.09
C ALA A 57 -4.42 -2.05 19.20
N PRO A 58 -4.46 -3.25 18.60
CA PRO A 58 -3.41 -3.70 17.68
C PRO A 58 -3.23 -2.79 16.47
N ILE A 59 -4.32 -2.23 15.92
CA ILE A 59 -4.26 -1.37 14.74
C ILE A 59 -3.50 -0.08 15.07
N VAL A 60 -3.74 0.50 16.25
CA VAL A 60 -3.01 1.70 16.71
C VAL A 60 -1.55 1.36 17.06
N PHE A 61 -1.30 0.24 17.76
CA PHE A 61 0.05 -0.19 18.11
C PHE A 61 0.90 -0.49 16.87
N ALA A 62 0.32 -1.05 15.81
CA ALA A 62 1.04 -1.30 14.56
C ALA A 62 1.53 -0.03 13.85
N ILE A 63 0.88 1.12 14.09
CA ILE A 63 1.33 2.43 13.56
C ILE A 63 2.40 3.01 14.46
N ARG A 64 2.18 2.96 15.78
CA ARG A 64 3.13 3.42 16.79
C ARG A 64 4.47 2.69 16.68
N ASP A 65 4.44 1.37 16.67
CA ASP A 65 5.63 0.53 16.66
C ASP A 65 6.41 0.70 15.36
N ALA A 66 5.71 0.92 14.24
CA ALA A 66 6.33 1.25 12.96
C ALA A 66 7.03 2.63 13.01
N LEU A 67 6.39 3.66 13.58
CA LEU A 67 7.02 4.99 13.76
C LEU A 67 8.22 4.94 14.71
N ARG A 68 8.12 4.14 15.77
CA ARG A 68 9.20 3.96 16.73
C ARG A 68 10.38 3.21 16.10
N ALA A 69 10.11 2.21 15.27
CA ALA A 69 11.15 1.47 14.55
C ALA A 69 11.81 2.31 13.45
N SER A 70 11.04 3.10 12.71
CA SER A 70 11.55 3.88 11.56
C SER A 70 12.20 5.20 11.98
N GLU A 71 11.59 5.93 12.93
CA GLU A 71 11.97 7.30 13.29
C GLU A 71 12.34 7.48 14.76
N GLY A 72 12.17 6.45 15.60
CA GLY A 72 12.32 6.60 17.05
C GLY A 72 11.30 7.57 17.66
N LEU A 73 10.14 7.76 17.01
CA LEU A 73 9.08 8.67 17.47
C LEU A 73 7.92 7.88 18.07
N ASP A 74 7.25 8.47 19.05
CA ASP A 74 6.02 7.94 19.65
C ASP A 74 4.83 8.85 19.34
N ILE A 75 3.64 8.27 19.35
CA ILE A 75 2.39 8.98 19.07
C ILE A 75 1.93 9.68 20.35
N LEU A 76 1.96 11.02 20.35
CA LEU A 76 1.26 11.79 21.39
C LEU A 76 -0.22 11.80 21.07
N SER A 77 -0.60 12.29 19.88
CA SER A 77 -1.99 12.19 19.43
C SER A 77 -2.15 12.18 17.92
N MET A 78 -3.28 11.63 17.48
CA MET A 78 -3.76 11.68 16.10
C MET A 78 -5.23 12.11 16.13
N GLU A 79 -5.59 13.04 15.24
CA GLU A 79 -6.92 13.64 15.22
C GLU A 79 -7.53 13.52 13.83
N TRP A 80 -8.78 13.05 13.79
CA TRP A 80 -9.62 13.03 12.61
C TRP A 80 -10.88 13.83 12.86
N ASP A 81 -11.18 14.75 11.96
CA ASP A 81 -12.50 15.34 11.84
C ASP A 81 -13.44 14.33 11.21
N LEU A 82 -14.62 14.15 11.79
CA LEU A 82 -15.63 13.23 11.27
C LEU A 82 -16.63 14.02 10.43
N GLU A 83 -16.43 14.02 9.12
CA GLU A 83 -17.38 14.62 8.18
C GLU A 83 -18.65 13.77 8.14
N ARG A 84 -19.81 14.42 8.28
CA ARG A 84 -21.11 13.74 8.31
C ARG A 84 -21.95 14.10 7.08
N THR A 85 -22.74 13.14 6.63
CA THR A 85 -23.88 13.47 5.77
C THR A 85 -24.98 14.15 6.60
N PRO A 86 -25.69 15.16 6.05
CA PRO A 86 -26.83 15.75 6.71
C PRO A 86 -27.85 14.69 7.14
N GLY A 87 -28.26 14.71 8.40
CA GLY A 87 -29.27 13.80 8.93
C GLY A 87 -29.83 14.28 10.26
N PRO A 88 -30.92 13.66 10.73
CA PRO A 88 -31.59 14.05 11.97
C PRO A 88 -30.86 13.58 13.24
N GLU A 89 -29.85 12.73 13.11
CA GLU A 89 -29.10 12.11 14.21
C GLU A 89 -27.92 12.98 14.64
N VAL A 90 -27.66 12.99 15.95
CA VAL A 90 -26.45 13.58 16.52
C VAL A 90 -25.36 12.52 16.47
N LEU A 91 -24.30 12.79 15.72
CA LEU A 91 -23.16 11.89 15.54
C LEU A 91 -21.88 12.58 16.03
N PRO A 92 -20.83 11.82 16.41
CA PRO A 92 -19.55 12.41 16.79
C PRO A 92 -18.92 13.19 15.63
N GLU A 93 -18.21 14.26 15.99
CA GLU A 93 -17.59 15.20 15.05
C GLU A 93 -16.06 15.08 15.02
N GLN A 94 -15.47 14.38 15.98
CA GLN A 94 -14.02 14.17 16.07
C GLN A 94 -13.69 12.77 16.61
N LEU A 95 -12.65 12.16 16.04
CA LEU A 95 -11.96 10.98 16.58
C LEU A 95 -10.57 11.44 17.03
N VAL A 96 -10.22 11.16 18.29
CA VAL A 96 -8.90 11.48 18.86
C VAL A 96 -8.28 10.20 19.39
N VAL A 97 -7.06 9.90 18.95
CA VAL A 97 -6.26 8.80 19.51
C VAL A 97 -5.08 9.42 20.24
N THR A 98 -4.86 9.05 21.49
CA THR A 98 -3.74 9.54 22.32
C THR A 98 -3.01 8.37 22.93
N GLY A 99 -1.68 8.38 22.86
CA GLY A 99 -0.82 7.31 23.37
C GLY A 99 0.14 7.81 24.44
N SER A 100 0.43 6.99 25.44
CA SER A 100 1.48 7.26 26.42
C SER A 100 2.11 5.99 26.97
N ALA A 101 3.42 6.01 27.16
CA ALA A 101 4.18 4.92 27.75
C ALA A 101 4.77 5.28 29.12
N SER A 102 4.82 4.31 30.03
CA SER A 102 5.53 4.42 31.30
C SER A 102 6.21 3.10 31.64
N GLY A 103 7.55 3.08 31.68
CA GLY A 103 8.32 1.86 31.87
C GLY A 103 8.17 0.91 30.67
N LYS A 104 7.80 -0.35 30.93
CA LYS A 104 7.52 -1.35 29.89
C LYS A 104 6.06 -1.38 29.45
N MET A 105 5.17 -0.68 30.16
CA MET A 105 3.76 -0.59 29.82
C MET A 105 3.48 0.58 28.91
N SER A 106 2.58 0.35 27.97
CA SER A 106 2.10 1.40 27.07
C SER A 106 0.60 1.35 26.96
N SER A 107 -0.05 2.50 27.14
CA SER A 107 -1.50 2.63 27.05
C SER A 107 -1.85 3.66 26.00
N GLN A 108 -2.99 3.46 25.36
CA GLN A 108 -3.55 4.38 24.38
C GLN A 108 -5.05 4.48 24.60
N VAL A 109 -5.61 5.63 24.29
CA VAL A 109 -7.05 5.83 24.23
C VAL A 109 -7.46 6.27 22.84
N CYS A 110 -8.59 5.76 22.39
CA CYS A 110 -9.34 6.26 21.25
C CYS A 110 -10.64 6.87 21.78
N VAL A 111 -10.92 8.13 21.45
CA VAL A 111 -12.08 8.90 21.91
C VAL A 111 -12.86 9.40 20.72
N LEU A 112 -14.14 9.04 20.64
CA LEU A 112 -15.12 9.71 19.79
C LEU A 112 -15.73 10.87 20.57
N SER A 113 -15.56 12.09 20.07
CA SER A 113 -16.10 13.31 20.65
C SER A 113 -17.27 13.85 19.82
N TRP A 114 -18.29 14.37 20.50
CA TRP A 114 -19.49 14.94 19.89
C TRP A 114 -19.29 16.34 19.32
N GLU A 115 -18.29 17.07 19.80
CA GLU A 115 -17.88 18.39 19.30
C GLU A 115 -16.35 18.41 19.17
N ARG A 116 -15.87 19.12 18.14
CA ARG A 116 -14.44 19.27 17.86
C ARG A 116 -13.76 20.09 18.95
N GLY A 117 -12.56 19.67 19.36
CA GLY A 117 -11.76 20.39 20.35
C GLY A 117 -12.21 20.19 21.80
N VAL A 118 -13.14 19.27 22.06
CA VAL A 118 -13.59 18.92 23.43
C VAL A 118 -12.58 18.05 24.16
N ALA A 119 -11.82 17.19 23.46
CA ALA A 119 -10.83 16.31 24.06
C ALA A 119 -9.41 16.89 23.88
N ASP A 120 -8.81 17.37 24.97
CA ASP A 120 -7.42 17.87 24.98
C ASP A 120 -6.42 16.69 25.08
N PRO A 121 -5.65 16.37 24.01
CA PRO A 121 -4.75 15.24 23.94
C PRO A 121 -3.56 15.39 24.87
N PHE A 122 -3.15 16.60 25.25
CA PHE A 122 -2.02 16.77 26.17
C PHE A 122 -2.44 16.43 27.59
N LYS A 123 -3.63 16.86 28.01
CA LYS A 123 -4.22 16.44 29.29
C LYS A 123 -4.56 14.97 29.31
N VAL A 124 -5.08 14.46 28.19
CA VAL A 124 -5.38 13.04 28.03
C VAL A 124 -4.09 12.23 28.09
N ASP A 125 -3.01 12.65 27.42
CA ASP A 125 -1.69 12.02 27.50
C ASP A 125 -1.16 12.05 28.93
N GLU A 126 -1.19 13.20 29.62
CA GLU A 126 -0.76 13.30 31.02
C GLU A 126 -1.51 12.31 31.92
N TYR A 127 -2.83 12.21 31.73
CA TYR A 127 -3.66 11.28 32.50
C TYR A 127 -3.37 9.81 32.15
N ILE A 128 -3.22 9.49 30.86
CA ILE A 128 -2.84 8.16 30.39
C ILE A 128 -1.47 7.77 30.92
N ARG A 129 -0.51 8.70 30.98
CA ARG A 129 0.80 8.45 31.56
C ARG A 129 0.71 8.03 33.03
N VAL A 130 -0.15 8.70 33.80
CA VAL A 130 -0.45 8.32 35.19
C VAL A 130 -1.11 6.94 35.25
N LEU A 131 -2.03 6.63 34.33
CA LEU A 131 -2.71 5.35 34.24
C LEU A 131 -1.73 4.21 33.88
N SER A 132 -0.88 4.40 32.86
CA SER A 132 0.20 3.49 32.46
C SER A 132 1.14 3.22 33.64
N LYS A 133 1.52 4.25 34.39
CA LYS A 133 2.34 4.09 35.60
C LYS A 133 1.65 3.24 36.67
N LYS A 134 0.38 3.53 36.97
CA LYS A 134 -0.40 2.75 37.95
C LYS A 134 -0.53 1.29 37.54
N LEU A 135 -0.80 1.02 36.26
CA LEU A 135 -0.87 -0.35 35.76
C LEU A 135 0.50 -1.04 35.83
N SER A 136 1.59 -0.31 35.55
CA SER A 136 2.95 -0.85 35.67
C SER A 136 3.27 -1.21 37.13
N ASP A 137 2.85 -0.39 38.10
CA ASP A 137 3.02 -0.68 39.52
C ASP A 137 2.22 -1.93 39.94
N VAL A 138 1.01 -2.12 39.40
CA VAL A 138 0.19 -3.32 39.63
C VAL A 138 0.84 -4.55 38.98
N GLU A 139 1.39 -4.44 37.78
CA GLU A 139 2.08 -5.54 37.11
C GLU A 139 3.30 -5.99 37.92
N ILE A 140 4.11 -5.05 38.39
CA ILE A 140 5.25 -5.35 39.27
C ILE A 140 4.78 -6.03 40.57
N ALA A 141 3.66 -5.60 41.15
CA ALA A 141 3.09 -6.24 42.32
C ALA A 141 2.62 -7.68 42.03
N VAL A 142 1.99 -7.92 40.87
CA VAL A 142 1.61 -9.26 40.41
C VAL A 142 2.83 -10.16 40.25
N GLU A 143 3.89 -9.67 39.59
CA GLU A 143 5.12 -10.44 39.39
C GLU A 143 5.81 -10.80 40.72
N ASN A 144 5.77 -9.89 41.69
CA ASN A 144 6.39 -10.10 43.00
C ASN A 144 5.50 -10.87 44.00
N SER A 145 4.23 -11.10 43.68
CA SER A 145 3.26 -11.75 44.57
C SER A 145 3.33 -13.29 44.57
N GLY A 146 4.09 -13.88 43.63
CA GLY A 146 4.15 -15.34 43.45
C GLY A 146 2.93 -15.94 42.74
N LEU A 147 1.99 -15.11 42.28
CA LEU A 147 0.88 -15.53 41.43
C LEU A 147 1.39 -16.01 40.06
N ALA A 148 0.71 -17.00 39.48
CA ALA A 148 0.97 -17.39 38.10
C ALA A 148 0.51 -16.26 37.16
N TYR A 149 1.47 -15.64 36.45
CA TYR A 149 1.23 -14.40 35.70
C TYR A 149 0.06 -14.52 34.71
N GLU A 150 0.00 -15.60 33.93
CA GLU A 150 -1.02 -15.75 32.88
C GLU A 150 -2.40 -16.14 33.45
N SER A 151 -2.46 -17.10 34.37
CA SER A 151 -3.73 -17.64 34.87
C SER A 151 -4.36 -16.79 35.97
N GLU A 152 -3.56 -16.10 36.77
CA GLU A 152 -4.01 -15.36 37.95
C GLU A 152 -3.66 -13.87 37.88
N GLY A 153 -2.48 -13.54 37.33
CA GLY A 153 -2.00 -12.16 37.21
C GLY A 153 -2.75 -11.33 36.16
N LEU A 154 -2.92 -11.84 34.95
CA LEU A 154 -3.63 -11.16 33.85
C LEU A 154 -5.09 -10.82 34.22
N PRO A 155 -5.89 -11.72 34.83
CA PRO A 155 -7.23 -11.36 35.32
C PRO A 155 -7.24 -10.19 36.31
N VAL A 156 -6.24 -10.08 37.17
CA VAL A 156 -6.10 -8.94 38.10
C VAL A 156 -5.84 -7.67 37.30
N LEU A 157 -4.88 -7.68 36.38
CA LEU A 157 -4.55 -6.54 35.53
C LEU A 157 -5.75 -6.08 34.70
N ARG A 158 -6.54 -7.01 34.13
CA ARG A 158 -7.78 -6.71 33.39
C ARG A 158 -8.79 -5.96 34.26
N ARG A 159 -9.07 -6.45 35.47
CA ARG A 159 -10.01 -5.79 36.39
C ARG A 159 -9.56 -4.38 36.79
N PHE A 160 -8.26 -4.17 36.98
CA PHE A 160 -7.73 -2.83 37.23
C PHE A 160 -7.87 -1.93 36.01
N ASN A 161 -7.54 -2.43 34.82
CA ASN A 161 -7.70 -1.71 33.55
C ASN A 161 -9.16 -1.29 33.31
N ASP A 162 -10.13 -2.20 33.51
CA ASP A 162 -11.56 -1.91 33.35
C ASP A 162 -12.03 -0.82 34.32
N ARG A 163 -11.62 -0.92 35.58
CA ARG A 163 -11.99 0.08 36.59
C ARG A 163 -11.41 1.45 36.26
N LEU A 164 -10.14 1.50 35.86
CA LEU A 164 -9.47 2.74 35.48
C LEU A 164 -10.08 3.34 34.20
N SER A 165 -10.43 2.52 33.22
CA SER A 165 -11.09 2.94 31.98
C SER A 165 -12.46 3.58 32.24
N ARG A 166 -13.26 3.01 33.14
CA ARG A 166 -14.55 3.60 33.55
C ARG A 166 -14.39 4.92 34.28
N VAL A 167 -13.41 5.03 35.18
CA VAL A 167 -13.11 6.30 35.88
C VAL A 167 -12.66 7.35 34.86
N PHE A 168 -11.74 6.98 33.97
CA PHE A 168 -11.25 7.87 32.92
C PHE A 168 -12.37 8.33 31.98
N PHE A 169 -13.29 7.45 31.61
CA PHE A 169 -14.46 7.82 30.81
C PHE A 169 -15.33 8.87 31.51
N VAL A 170 -15.60 8.69 32.81
CA VAL A 170 -16.37 9.68 33.59
C VAL A 170 -15.61 11.00 33.71
N ASP A 171 -14.29 10.94 33.91
CA ASP A 171 -13.43 12.12 33.99
C ASP A 171 -13.43 12.89 32.65
N LEU A 172 -13.39 12.20 31.51
CA LEU A 172 -13.52 12.81 30.17
C LEU A 172 -14.88 13.53 29.97
N LEU A 173 -15.95 13.06 30.63
CA LEU A 173 -17.25 13.74 30.61
C LEU A 173 -17.28 15.00 31.48
N ASP A 174 -16.32 15.19 32.39
CA ASP A 174 -16.20 16.40 33.22
C ASP A 174 -15.61 17.56 32.41
N ARG A 175 -16.10 18.77 32.69
CA ARG A 175 -15.70 20.04 32.04
C ARG A 175 -14.21 20.37 32.18
N ARG A 176 -13.46 19.68 33.03
CA ARG A 176 -12.02 19.88 33.26
C ARG A 176 -11.15 19.45 32.08
N PHE A 177 -11.59 18.46 31.32
CA PHE A 177 -10.99 18.05 30.04
C PHE A 177 -11.56 18.86 28.87
N GLN A 178 -12.71 19.54 29.07
CA GLN A 178 -13.44 20.36 28.09
C GLN A 178 -13.04 21.85 28.09
N ALA A 179 -11.86 22.19 28.59
CA ALA A 179 -11.40 23.58 28.50
C ALA A 179 -11.24 23.91 27.02
N SER A 180 -11.99 24.91 26.54
CA SER A 180 -12.00 25.41 25.17
C SER A 180 -10.61 25.37 24.58
N TRP A 181 -10.37 24.35 23.77
CA TRP A 181 -9.12 24.21 23.08
C TRP A 181 -9.18 25.16 21.89
N ASP A 182 -8.83 26.41 22.14
CA ASP A 182 -8.29 27.20 21.06
C ASP A 182 -6.90 26.63 20.76
N SER A 183 -6.68 26.31 19.50
CA SER A 183 -5.45 25.90 18.84
C SER A 183 -4.25 26.88 19.01
N PHE A 184 -3.82 27.21 20.24
CA PHE A 184 -2.81 28.26 20.53
C PHE A 184 -1.49 27.79 21.16
N GLN A 185 -1.33 26.57 21.65
CA GLN A 185 -0.01 26.18 22.16
C GLN A 185 0.98 25.87 21.03
N LEU A 186 0.50 25.29 19.92
CA LEU A 186 1.30 25.00 18.74
C LEU A 186 0.50 25.24 17.46
N LYS A 187 0.62 26.45 16.92
CA LYS A 187 0.12 26.81 15.58
C LYS A 187 1.10 26.29 14.51
N SER A 188 0.60 26.07 13.30
CA SER A 188 1.44 25.86 12.11
C SER A 188 2.59 26.87 12.02
N ASP A 189 2.33 28.11 12.43
CA ASP A 189 3.27 29.24 12.36
C ASP A 189 4.35 29.19 13.46
N SER A 190 4.17 28.36 14.49
CA SER A 190 5.11 28.21 15.63
C SER A 190 6.02 26.98 15.51
N VAL A 191 5.99 26.33 14.36
CA VAL A 191 6.73 25.11 14.05
C VAL A 191 7.67 25.41 12.89
N ASP A 192 8.92 24.98 13.02
CA ASP A 192 9.87 25.08 11.91
C ASP A 192 9.50 24.02 10.86
N ARG A 193 9.07 24.49 9.68
CA ARG A 193 8.66 23.60 8.60
C ARG A 193 9.88 22.84 8.09
N GLN A 194 9.78 21.53 8.06
CA GLN A 194 10.87 20.65 7.65
C GLN A 194 10.61 20.01 6.29
N LEU A 195 9.35 19.65 6.05
CA LEU A 195 8.93 18.87 4.90
C LEU A 195 7.50 19.23 4.53
N THR A 196 7.26 19.37 3.24
CA THR A 196 5.92 19.45 2.66
C THR A 196 5.80 18.42 1.54
N TYR A 197 4.71 17.68 1.50
CA TYR A 197 4.40 16.82 0.37
C TYR A 197 2.92 16.90 -0.01
N THR A 198 2.65 16.66 -1.29
CA THR A 198 1.30 16.64 -1.86
C THR A 198 0.97 15.23 -2.31
N LEU A 199 -0.19 14.74 -1.89
CA LEU A 199 -0.69 13.40 -2.18
C LEU A 199 -1.96 13.50 -3.02
N LYS A 200 -2.15 12.56 -3.93
CA LYS A 200 -3.47 12.32 -4.53
C LYS A 200 -4.23 11.29 -3.71
N TYR A 201 -5.49 11.58 -3.42
CA TYR A 201 -6.35 10.70 -2.66
C TYR A 201 -7.74 10.62 -3.29
N TYR A 202 -8.49 9.61 -2.88
CA TYR A 202 -9.93 9.55 -3.13
C TYR A 202 -10.65 9.06 -1.88
N GLU A 203 -11.94 9.36 -1.83
CA GLU A 203 -12.83 8.83 -0.82
C GLU A 203 -13.21 7.41 -1.24
N ASP A 204 -12.76 6.42 -0.47
CA ASP A 204 -13.14 5.04 -0.65
C ASP A 204 -14.46 4.76 0.07
N PHE A 205 -15.48 4.44 -0.72
CA PHE A 205 -16.80 4.07 -0.23
C PHE A 205 -17.05 2.56 -0.30
N THR A 206 -16.11 1.74 -0.78
CA THR A 206 -16.32 0.30 -0.94
C THR A 206 -16.66 -0.39 0.39
N THR A 207 -16.22 0.19 1.51
CA THR A 207 -16.55 -0.21 2.87
C THR A 207 -17.35 0.88 3.60
N LEU A 208 -18.17 0.48 4.58
CA LEU A 208 -18.90 1.41 5.46
C LEU A 208 -18.45 1.22 6.93
N PRO A 209 -18.04 2.29 7.64
CA PRO A 209 -17.95 3.69 7.20
C PRO A 209 -16.93 3.92 6.06
N PRO A 210 -17.11 4.93 5.20
CA PRO A 210 -16.14 5.23 4.16
C PRO A 210 -14.81 5.71 4.74
N GLY A 211 -13.75 5.66 3.93
CA GLY A 211 -12.40 6.06 4.30
C GLY A 211 -11.72 6.92 3.25
N ILE A 212 -10.49 7.32 3.54
CA ILE A 212 -9.59 7.95 2.57
C ILE A 212 -8.62 6.89 2.11
N GLN A 213 -8.40 6.79 0.80
CA GLN A 213 -7.33 5.97 0.25
C GLN A 213 -6.36 6.83 -0.54
N VAL A 214 -5.07 6.68 -0.24
CA VAL A 214 -4.00 7.47 -0.87
C VAL A 214 -3.46 6.70 -2.07
N ARG A 215 -3.55 7.29 -3.27
CA ARG A 215 -3.06 6.65 -4.51
C ARG A 215 -1.55 6.78 -4.68
N GLY A 216 -0.99 7.92 -4.28
CA GLY A 216 0.43 8.16 -4.41
C GLY A 216 0.83 9.58 -4.09
N ARG A 217 2.15 9.78 -4.02
CA ARG A 217 2.78 11.07 -3.73
C ARG A 217 3.10 11.80 -5.03
N THR A 218 2.50 12.98 -5.21
CA THR A 218 2.70 13.84 -6.40
C THR A 218 3.95 14.70 -6.27
N SER A 219 4.22 15.22 -5.07
CA SER A 219 5.39 16.05 -4.81
C SER A 219 5.93 15.86 -3.41
N LEU A 220 7.25 15.99 -3.25
CA LEU A 220 7.98 15.94 -1.99
C LEU A 220 8.99 17.08 -2.02
N SER A 221 8.94 17.98 -1.04
CA SER A 221 9.89 19.08 -0.90
C SER A 221 10.38 19.15 0.54
N PHE A 222 11.70 19.08 0.72
CA PHE A 222 12.33 19.31 2.00
C PHE A 222 12.70 20.78 2.13
N ASP A 223 12.26 21.43 3.21
CA ASP A 223 12.61 22.81 3.47
C ASP A 223 14.05 22.89 3.99
N LYS A 224 14.81 23.91 3.58
CA LYS A 224 16.17 24.10 4.09
C LYS A 224 16.13 24.75 5.48
N SER A 225 16.87 24.20 6.43
CA SER A 225 17.02 24.84 7.74
C SER A 225 17.86 26.12 7.63
N HIS A 226 17.51 27.13 8.41
CA HIS A 226 18.25 28.38 8.52
C HIS A 226 19.08 28.41 9.81
N GLY A 227 20.26 29.02 9.77
CA GLY A 227 21.14 29.18 10.93
C GLY A 227 22.59 28.83 10.64
N ASP A 228 23.40 28.76 11.70
CA ASP A 228 24.79 28.33 11.61
C ASP A 228 24.89 26.84 11.24
N GLU A 229 26.00 26.41 10.63
CA GLU A 229 26.17 25.02 10.14
C GLU A 229 25.92 23.96 11.22
N LYS A 230 26.31 24.23 12.47
CA LYS A 230 26.02 23.34 13.62
C LYS A 230 24.52 23.24 13.92
N GLN A 231 23.78 24.35 13.83
CA GLN A 231 22.33 24.36 14.04
C GLN A 231 21.61 23.65 12.90
N VAL A 232 22.06 23.83 11.66
CA VAL A 232 21.53 23.13 10.49
C VAL A 232 21.71 21.61 10.62
N ILE A 233 22.89 21.16 11.03
CA ILE A 233 23.15 19.72 11.24
C ILE A 233 22.30 19.17 12.40
N GLU A 234 22.20 19.90 13.52
CA GLU A 234 21.37 19.47 14.65
C GLU A 234 19.88 19.42 14.30
N HIS A 235 19.39 20.38 13.53
CA HIS A 235 18.03 20.35 13.00
C HIS A 235 17.85 19.19 12.01
N PHE A 236 18.83 18.89 11.15
CA PHE A 236 18.75 17.77 10.22
C PHE A 236 18.58 16.43 10.95
N LYS A 237 19.34 16.18 12.02
CA LYS A 237 19.23 14.96 12.86
C LYS A 237 17.84 14.75 13.47
N ARG A 238 17.08 15.84 13.66
CA ARG A 238 15.76 15.81 14.28
C ARG A 238 14.66 15.56 13.27
N ARG A 239 14.89 15.71 11.96
CA ARG A 239 13.83 15.55 10.95
C ARG A 239 13.23 14.14 10.96
N VAL A 240 12.02 14.05 10.40
CA VAL A 240 11.52 12.77 9.88
C VAL A 240 12.24 12.49 8.57
N LEU A 241 13.04 11.43 8.54
CA LEU A 241 14.03 11.21 7.48
C LEU A 241 13.69 10.04 6.58
N THR A 242 13.19 8.93 7.12
CA THR A 242 13.07 7.65 6.40
C THR A 242 11.85 7.61 5.47
N PRO A 243 11.94 6.89 4.33
CA PRO A 243 10.77 6.66 3.47
C PRO A 243 9.61 5.97 4.19
N SER A 244 9.90 4.98 5.05
CA SER A 244 8.87 4.29 5.85
C SER A 244 8.17 5.23 6.84
N GLY A 245 8.92 6.12 7.50
CA GLY A 245 8.35 7.15 8.36
C GLY A 245 7.39 8.06 7.59
N LEU A 246 7.79 8.51 6.39
CA LEU A 246 6.91 9.31 5.54
C LEU A 246 5.70 8.53 5.01
N GLU A 247 5.83 7.25 4.67
CA GLU A 247 4.71 6.40 4.27
C GLU A 247 3.68 6.27 5.39
N ILE A 248 4.13 6.10 6.64
CA ILE A 248 3.21 6.02 7.79
C ILE A 248 2.41 7.32 7.93
N LEU A 249 3.08 8.47 7.86
CA LEU A 249 2.41 9.79 7.95
C LEU A 249 1.52 10.07 6.73
N SER A 250 1.97 9.70 5.54
CA SER A 250 1.29 10.06 4.29
C SER A 250 0.13 9.15 3.93
N LYS A 251 0.18 7.86 4.31
CA LYS A 251 -0.80 6.86 3.89
C LYS A 251 -1.48 6.18 5.08
N ARG A 252 -0.68 5.57 5.97
CA ARG A 252 -1.23 4.69 7.02
C ARG A 252 -2.04 5.45 8.08
N ILE A 253 -1.62 6.64 8.49
CA ILE A 253 -2.39 7.46 9.45
C ILE A 253 -3.70 7.99 8.84
N PRO A 254 -3.74 8.57 7.62
CA PRO A 254 -5.00 8.91 6.97
C PRO A 254 -5.99 7.73 6.90
N GLU A 255 -5.51 6.54 6.55
CA GLU A 255 -6.31 5.31 6.43
C GLU A 255 -6.73 4.69 7.79
N LEU A 256 -5.96 4.95 8.86
CA LEU A 256 -6.20 4.41 10.20
C LEU A 256 -7.56 4.84 10.78
N GLY A 257 -7.97 6.08 10.56
CA GLY A 257 -9.22 6.61 11.08
C GLY A 257 -10.43 5.79 10.62
N HIS A 258 -10.42 5.33 9.37
CA HIS A 258 -11.44 4.44 8.82
C HIS A 258 -11.44 3.08 9.55
N SER A 259 -10.26 2.47 9.71
CA SER A 259 -10.10 1.16 10.35
C SER A 259 -10.64 1.16 11.80
N ILE A 260 -10.32 2.21 12.56
CA ILE A 260 -10.82 2.38 13.94
C ILE A 260 -12.33 2.56 13.96
N LEU A 261 -12.88 3.40 13.07
CA LEU A 261 -14.32 3.61 12.99
C LEU A 261 -15.07 2.36 12.56
N ALA A 262 -14.52 1.56 11.64
CA ALA A 262 -15.14 0.31 11.20
C ALA A 262 -15.27 -0.70 12.34
N GLU A 263 -14.22 -0.87 13.15
CA GLU A 263 -14.24 -1.72 14.34
C GLU A 263 -15.25 -1.23 15.37
N LEU A 264 -15.27 0.08 15.66
CA LEU A 264 -16.26 0.70 16.54
C LEU A 264 -17.70 0.49 16.01
N ASN A 265 -17.91 0.76 14.73
CA ASN A 265 -19.21 0.71 14.07
C ASN A 265 -19.82 -0.70 14.07
N THR A 266 -18.98 -1.74 14.07
CA THR A 266 -19.42 -3.14 14.16
C THR A 266 -20.26 -3.38 15.42
N TYR A 267 -19.97 -2.66 16.52
CA TYR A 267 -20.62 -2.84 17.83
C TYR A 267 -21.37 -1.59 18.32
N ALA A 268 -21.26 -0.44 17.65
CA ALA A 268 -21.90 0.83 18.02
C ALA A 268 -23.38 0.91 17.60
N TYR A 269 -24.19 -0.06 18.06
CA TYR A 269 -25.64 -0.06 17.84
C TYR A 269 -26.41 -0.68 19.03
N SER A 270 -27.71 -0.45 19.08
CA SER A 270 -28.61 -1.12 20.03
C SER A 270 -29.12 -2.44 19.43
N PRO A 271 -28.98 -3.58 20.14
CA PRO A 271 -29.45 -4.85 19.66
C PRO A 271 -30.98 -4.88 19.56
N GLU A 272 -31.69 -4.09 20.38
CA GLU A 272 -33.14 -3.96 20.32
C GLU A 272 -33.61 -3.45 18.96
N GLU A 273 -32.95 -2.43 18.41
CA GLU A 273 -33.30 -1.90 17.10
C GLU A 273 -33.15 -2.97 16.01
N ALA A 274 -32.01 -3.68 16.02
CA ALA A 274 -31.71 -4.73 15.06
C ALA A 274 -32.71 -5.91 15.14
N GLU A 275 -33.09 -6.32 16.35
CA GLU A 275 -34.05 -7.40 16.57
C GLU A 275 -35.48 -7.01 16.17
N VAL A 276 -35.85 -5.75 16.33
CA VAL A 276 -37.15 -5.24 15.84
C VAL A 276 -37.18 -5.25 14.31
N VAL A 277 -36.12 -4.81 13.64
CA VAL A 277 -36.01 -4.90 12.17
C VAL A 277 -36.16 -6.35 11.71
N ARG A 278 -35.50 -7.29 12.39
CA ARG A 278 -35.60 -8.72 12.10
C ARG A 278 -37.02 -9.24 12.29
N ALA A 279 -37.69 -8.92 13.41
CA ALA A 279 -39.05 -9.36 13.70
C ALA A 279 -40.07 -8.87 12.66
N ILE A 280 -39.98 -7.60 12.24
CA ILE A 280 -40.84 -7.04 11.19
C ILE A 280 -40.55 -7.72 9.84
N THR A 281 -39.28 -8.00 9.55
CA THR A 281 -38.85 -8.67 8.30
C THR A 281 -39.32 -10.12 8.25
N GLU A 282 -39.21 -10.88 9.33
CA GLU A 282 -39.77 -12.23 9.42
C GLU A 282 -41.29 -12.22 9.22
N PHE A 283 -41.99 -11.24 9.77
CA PHE A 283 -43.42 -11.10 9.57
C PHE A 283 -43.77 -10.78 8.11
N LEU A 284 -43.02 -9.88 7.46
CA LEU A 284 -43.16 -9.60 6.03
C LEU A 284 -42.94 -10.86 5.18
N VAL A 285 -41.88 -11.63 5.46
CA VAL A 285 -41.54 -12.86 4.73
C VAL A 285 -42.66 -13.91 4.86
N ARG A 286 -43.26 -14.05 6.06
CA ARG A 286 -44.44 -14.91 6.26
C ARG A 286 -45.65 -14.44 5.46
N GLN A 287 -45.88 -13.13 5.38
CA GLN A 287 -46.97 -12.54 4.56
C GLN A 287 -46.74 -12.77 3.06
N LEU A 288 -45.49 -12.70 2.60
CA LEU A 288 -45.12 -12.95 1.21
C LEU A 288 -45.09 -14.44 0.85
N GLY A 289 -44.88 -15.31 1.83
CA GLY A 289 -44.73 -16.77 1.62
C GLY A 289 -43.41 -17.16 0.93
N ARG A 290 -42.47 -16.24 0.78
CA ARG A 290 -41.17 -16.42 0.12
C ARG A 290 -40.15 -15.42 0.65
N ASN A 291 -38.87 -15.75 0.44
CA ASN A 291 -37.75 -14.96 0.95
C ASN A 291 -37.16 -13.99 -0.09
N THR A 292 -37.65 -14.03 -1.34
CA THR A 292 -37.12 -13.22 -2.45
C THR A 292 -38.20 -12.39 -3.13
N ILE A 293 -37.81 -11.25 -3.70
CA ILE A 293 -38.68 -10.37 -4.48
C ILE A 293 -38.02 -10.08 -5.82
N SER A 294 -38.79 -10.19 -6.90
CA SER A 294 -38.35 -9.72 -8.22
C SER A 294 -38.73 -8.26 -8.45
N ILE A 295 -37.94 -7.55 -9.24
CA ILE A 295 -38.17 -6.13 -9.58
C ILE A 295 -39.56 -5.93 -10.21
N GLY A 296 -39.99 -6.86 -11.07
CA GLY A 296 -41.30 -6.80 -11.74
C GLY A 296 -42.50 -6.81 -10.78
N GLU A 297 -42.30 -7.22 -9.53
CA GLU A 297 -43.35 -7.31 -8.51
C GLU A 297 -43.35 -6.11 -7.55
N LEU A 298 -42.43 -5.14 -7.72
CA LEU A 298 -42.34 -3.93 -6.88
C LEU A 298 -43.65 -3.12 -6.83
N GLY A 299 -44.39 -3.06 -7.93
CA GLY A 299 -45.70 -2.40 -7.97
C GLY A 299 -46.72 -3.08 -7.03
N VAL A 300 -46.75 -4.41 -7.02
CA VAL A 300 -47.60 -5.23 -6.13
C VAL A 300 -47.08 -5.18 -4.68
N MET A 301 -45.76 -5.06 -4.50
CA MET A 301 -45.11 -4.88 -3.21
C MET A 301 -45.52 -3.57 -2.55
N SER A 302 -45.73 -2.49 -3.30
CA SER A 302 -46.15 -1.18 -2.75
C SER A 302 -47.44 -1.28 -1.92
N ASP A 303 -48.46 -1.96 -2.42
CA ASP A 303 -49.72 -2.12 -1.70
C ASP A 303 -49.61 -3.12 -0.54
N THR A 304 -48.77 -4.14 -0.68
CA THR A 304 -48.44 -5.07 0.41
C THR A 304 -47.71 -4.34 1.54
N LEU A 305 -46.76 -3.45 1.21
CA LEU A 305 -46.03 -2.63 2.17
C LEU A 305 -46.93 -1.63 2.89
N LYS A 306 -47.89 -0.99 2.19
CA LYS A 306 -48.87 -0.12 2.85
C LYS A 306 -49.69 -0.89 3.89
N LYS A 307 -50.14 -2.10 3.56
CA LYS A 307 -50.87 -2.99 4.49
C LYS A 307 -49.98 -3.42 5.65
N LEU A 308 -48.73 -3.79 5.38
CA LEU A 308 -47.74 -4.11 6.41
C LEU A 308 -47.57 -2.93 7.36
N MET A 309 -47.31 -1.73 6.86
CA MET A 309 -47.07 -0.55 7.70
C MET A 309 -48.30 -0.17 8.52
N HIS A 310 -49.51 -0.32 7.99
CA HIS A 310 -50.72 -0.16 8.79
C HIS A 310 -50.79 -1.21 9.91
N THR A 311 -50.39 -2.46 9.64
CA THR A 311 -50.33 -3.53 10.66
C THR A 311 -49.27 -3.21 11.72
N VAL A 312 -48.10 -2.72 11.31
CA VAL A 312 -47.02 -2.26 12.20
C VAL A 312 -47.52 -1.13 13.10
N ASP A 313 -48.11 -0.07 12.54
CA ASP A 313 -48.63 1.07 13.29
C ASP A 313 -49.69 0.64 14.32
N ALA A 314 -50.63 -0.23 13.92
CA ALA A 314 -51.65 -0.78 14.81
C ALA A 314 -51.05 -1.69 15.92
N SER A 315 -50.02 -2.47 15.59
CA SER A 315 -49.31 -3.33 16.55
C SER A 315 -48.56 -2.49 17.57
N ILE A 316 -47.92 -1.39 17.15
CA ILE A 316 -47.23 -0.45 18.03
C ILE A 316 -48.21 0.24 18.98
N ALA A 317 -49.37 0.66 18.49
CA ALA A 317 -50.40 1.28 19.33
C ALA A 317 -50.91 0.29 20.39
N THR A 318 -51.19 -0.94 19.98
CA THR A 318 -51.61 -2.03 20.88
C THR A 318 -50.53 -2.32 21.93
N LEU A 319 -49.29 -2.53 21.48
CA LEU A 319 -48.15 -2.83 22.35
C LEU A 319 -47.88 -1.70 23.34
N THR A 320 -47.94 -0.44 22.90
CA THR A 320 -47.76 0.74 23.77
C THR A 320 -48.79 0.72 24.90
N SER A 321 -50.07 0.50 24.57
CA SER A 321 -51.15 0.45 25.56
C SER A 321 -50.97 -0.69 26.56
N VAL A 322 -50.68 -1.89 26.07
CA VAL A 322 -50.49 -3.10 26.90
C VAL A 322 -49.30 -2.93 27.84
N CYS A 323 -48.17 -2.47 27.31
CA CYS A 323 -46.95 -2.24 28.08
C CYS A 323 -47.14 -1.16 29.16
N GLU A 324 -47.78 -0.03 28.84
CA GLU A 324 -48.04 1.02 29.83
C GLU A 324 -48.97 0.56 30.95
N GLN A 325 -50.01 -0.20 30.61
CA GLN A 325 -50.91 -0.78 31.62
C GLN A 325 -50.20 -1.78 32.52
N HIS A 326 -49.36 -2.65 31.93
CA HIS A 326 -48.59 -3.63 32.68
C HIS A 326 -47.59 -2.96 33.63
N VAL A 327 -46.83 -1.97 33.16
CA VAL A 327 -45.89 -1.18 34.00
C VAL A 327 -46.64 -0.49 35.14
N LYS A 328 -47.82 0.10 34.88
CA LYS A 328 -48.67 0.74 35.90
C LYS A 328 -49.27 -0.26 36.89
N SER A 329 -49.46 -1.52 36.51
CA SER A 329 -50.02 -2.56 37.39
C SER A 329 -49.15 -2.84 38.62
N GLY A 330 -47.83 -2.63 38.51
CA GLY A 330 -46.87 -2.87 39.59
C GLY A 330 -46.73 -4.33 40.01
N GLN A 331 -47.28 -5.29 39.25
CA GLN A 331 -47.22 -6.72 39.56
C GLN A 331 -45.76 -7.20 39.71
N THR A 332 -45.55 -8.14 40.64
CA THR A 332 -44.24 -8.77 40.89
C THR A 332 -44.28 -10.16 40.28
N LEU A 333 -43.49 -10.40 39.23
CA LEU A 333 -43.50 -11.65 38.46
C LEU A 333 -42.06 -12.02 38.06
N SER A 334 -41.86 -13.28 37.67
CA SER A 334 -40.67 -13.67 36.91
C SER A 334 -40.71 -13.06 35.49
N ILE A 335 -39.59 -13.11 34.77
CA ILE A 335 -39.50 -12.64 33.38
C ILE A 335 -40.54 -13.36 32.49
N ASP A 336 -40.66 -14.68 32.63
CA ASP A 336 -41.69 -15.47 31.93
C ASP A 336 -43.11 -15.09 32.37
N GLY A 337 -43.31 -14.77 33.65
CA GLY A 337 -44.58 -14.27 34.16
C GLY A 337 -44.97 -12.93 33.53
N HIS A 338 -44.01 -12.01 33.37
CA HIS A 338 -44.24 -10.75 32.66
C HIS A 338 -44.57 -10.98 31.18
N ARG A 339 -43.89 -11.92 30.50
CA ARG A 339 -44.22 -12.31 29.12
C ARG A 339 -45.67 -12.80 29.01
N ALA A 340 -46.06 -13.73 29.89
CA ALA A 340 -47.41 -14.28 29.90
C ALA A 340 -48.47 -13.20 30.18
N ALA A 341 -48.20 -12.27 31.10
CA ALA A 341 -49.10 -11.16 31.40
C ALA A 341 -49.30 -10.21 30.22
N LEU A 342 -48.22 -9.88 29.49
CA LEU A 342 -48.29 -9.04 28.28
C LEU A 342 -49.07 -9.75 27.15
N MET A 343 -48.81 -11.04 26.92
CA MET A 343 -49.51 -11.83 25.89
C MET A 343 -50.97 -12.10 26.23
N GLY A 344 -51.29 -12.22 27.52
CA GLY A 344 -52.65 -12.48 28.03
C GLY A 344 -53.52 -11.22 28.21
N SER A 345 -53.01 -10.03 27.87
CA SER A 345 -53.78 -8.79 28.01
C SER A 345 -55.04 -8.80 27.14
N PRO A 346 -56.21 -8.32 27.64
CA PRO A 346 -57.45 -8.28 26.87
C PRO A 346 -57.29 -7.55 25.54
N GLN A 347 -56.51 -6.47 25.51
CA GLN A 347 -56.27 -5.67 24.31
C GLN A 347 -55.49 -6.44 23.24
N MET A 348 -54.56 -7.30 23.67
CA MET A 348 -53.80 -8.18 22.80
C MET A 348 -54.69 -9.29 22.23
N LEU A 349 -55.59 -9.84 23.05
CA LEU A 349 -56.50 -10.92 22.67
C LEU A 349 -57.62 -10.46 21.70
N THR A 350 -58.05 -9.20 21.80
CA THR A 350 -59.08 -8.61 20.94
C THR A 350 -58.54 -7.98 19.65
N ALA A 351 -57.21 -7.91 19.49
CA ALA A 351 -56.60 -7.35 18.29
C ALA A 351 -56.80 -8.26 17.07
N ASP A 352 -56.83 -7.67 15.88
CA ASP A 352 -56.85 -8.43 14.62
C ASP A 352 -55.70 -9.44 14.56
N LYS A 353 -55.94 -10.60 13.94
CA LYS A 353 -54.96 -11.72 13.91
C LYS A 353 -53.55 -11.26 13.50
N SER A 354 -53.43 -10.51 12.41
CA SER A 354 -52.14 -10.01 11.89
C SER A 354 -51.46 -9.03 12.85
N VAL A 355 -52.24 -8.18 13.53
CA VAL A 355 -51.75 -7.21 14.52
C VAL A 355 -51.26 -7.96 15.77
N ARG A 356 -52.04 -8.94 16.22
CA ARG A 356 -51.70 -9.79 17.36
C ARG A 356 -50.42 -10.58 17.12
N GLU A 357 -50.28 -11.23 15.96
CA GLU A 357 -49.09 -12.02 15.61
C GLU A 357 -47.82 -11.17 15.63
N LEU A 358 -47.85 -9.98 15.02
CA LEU A 358 -46.70 -9.07 15.04
C LEU A 358 -46.42 -8.54 16.45
N ALA A 359 -47.46 -8.14 17.19
CA ALA A 359 -47.32 -7.64 18.56
C ALA A 359 -46.76 -8.72 19.51
N GLU A 360 -47.18 -9.99 19.38
CA GLU A 360 -46.62 -11.12 20.13
C GLU A 360 -45.14 -11.35 19.77
N GLY A 361 -44.77 -11.22 18.49
CA GLY A 361 -43.38 -11.23 18.05
C GLY A 361 -42.54 -10.14 18.72
N LEU A 362 -43.05 -8.91 18.76
CA LEU A 362 -42.39 -7.78 19.42
C LEU A 362 -42.30 -7.95 20.95
N VAL A 363 -43.27 -8.59 21.59
CA VAL A 363 -43.19 -8.94 23.03
C VAL A 363 -42.03 -9.90 23.29
N ASN A 364 -41.78 -10.87 22.41
CA ASN A 364 -40.63 -11.77 22.58
C ASN A 364 -39.29 -11.02 22.49
N VAL A 365 -39.20 -10.02 21.61
CA VAL A 365 -38.00 -9.15 21.54
C VAL A 365 -37.86 -8.33 22.83
N LEU A 366 -38.95 -7.70 23.30
CA LEU A 366 -38.95 -6.96 24.58
C LEU A 366 -38.50 -7.82 25.77
N VAL A 367 -39.00 -9.06 25.85
CA VAL A 367 -38.62 -10.00 26.91
C VAL A 367 -37.13 -10.33 26.84
N SER A 368 -36.57 -10.45 25.64
CA SER A 368 -35.13 -10.63 25.44
C SER A 368 -34.33 -9.42 25.96
N SER A 369 -34.80 -8.20 25.70
CA SER A 369 -34.22 -6.95 26.25
C SER A 369 -34.28 -6.90 27.78
N ILE A 370 -35.41 -7.31 28.37
CA ILE A 370 -35.58 -7.38 29.84
C ILE A 370 -34.59 -8.39 30.43
N THR A 371 -34.44 -9.55 29.79
CA THR A 371 -33.53 -10.62 30.25
C THR A 371 -32.07 -10.16 30.24
N ARG A 372 -31.66 -9.37 29.24
CA ARG A 372 -30.31 -8.78 29.21
C ARG A 372 -30.03 -7.87 30.40
N GLN A 373 -31.01 -7.08 30.83
CA GLN A 373 -30.85 -6.13 31.93
C GLN A 373 -31.01 -6.78 33.31
N PHE A 374 -31.84 -7.81 33.40
CA PHE A 374 -32.09 -8.57 34.63
C PHE A 374 -31.73 -10.04 34.40
N PRO A 375 -30.44 -10.40 34.39
CA PRO A 375 -29.98 -11.76 34.07
C PRO A 375 -30.25 -12.79 35.18
N SER A 376 -30.93 -12.42 36.26
CA SER A 376 -31.30 -13.33 37.35
C SER A 376 -32.77 -13.75 37.25
N ASP A 377 -33.07 -14.99 37.62
CA ASP A 377 -34.44 -15.53 37.74
C ASP A 377 -35.25 -14.89 38.90
N ALA A 378 -34.79 -13.77 39.44
CA ALA A 378 -35.47 -13.07 40.51
C ALA A 378 -36.76 -12.43 40.02
N GLU A 379 -37.78 -12.39 40.89
CA GLU A 379 -39.01 -11.67 40.57
C GLU A 379 -38.72 -10.16 40.48
N VAL A 380 -39.16 -9.57 39.37
CA VAL A 380 -39.05 -8.13 39.11
C VAL A 380 -40.43 -7.51 39.24
N ARG A 381 -40.49 -6.27 39.75
CA ARG A 381 -41.75 -5.50 39.76
C ARG A 381 -41.93 -4.83 38.41
N ALA A 382 -43.13 -4.91 37.83
CA ALA A 382 -43.43 -4.36 36.51
C ALA A 382 -43.10 -2.87 36.36
N TRP A 383 -43.26 -2.06 37.42
CA TRP A 383 -42.90 -0.64 37.38
C TRP A 383 -41.38 -0.39 37.21
N ARG A 384 -40.53 -1.32 37.67
CA ARG A 384 -39.07 -1.24 37.49
C ARG A 384 -38.64 -1.48 36.03
N LEU A 385 -39.52 -2.10 35.23
CA LEU A 385 -39.31 -2.31 33.80
C LEU A 385 -39.61 -1.05 32.98
N GLY A 386 -40.15 0.00 33.60
CA GLY A 386 -40.64 1.20 32.90
C GLY A 386 -39.62 1.86 31.97
N SER A 387 -38.34 1.91 32.39
CA SER A 387 -37.26 2.45 31.53
C SER A 387 -37.03 1.54 30.31
N VAL A 388 -36.83 0.25 30.52
CA VAL A 388 -36.57 -0.76 29.47
C VAL A 388 -37.68 -0.76 28.42
N VAL A 389 -38.93 -0.79 28.90
CA VAL A 389 -40.13 -0.76 28.08
C VAL A 389 -40.23 0.53 27.28
N SER A 390 -39.94 1.67 27.90
CA SER A 390 -39.99 2.97 27.20
C SER A 390 -38.91 3.07 26.12
N TYR A 391 -37.69 2.64 26.41
CA TYR A 391 -36.59 2.59 25.43
C TYR A 391 -36.93 1.65 24.27
N PHE A 392 -37.40 0.43 24.56
CA PHE A 392 -37.81 -0.53 23.54
C PHE A 392 -38.90 0.04 22.63
N LEU A 393 -39.97 0.62 23.20
CA LEU A 393 -41.05 1.24 22.42
C LEU A 393 -40.55 2.41 21.55
N ALA A 394 -39.55 3.16 22.01
CA ALA A 394 -38.92 4.21 21.20
C ALA A 394 -38.19 3.62 19.97
N PHE A 395 -37.44 2.53 20.14
CA PHE A 395 -36.81 1.81 19.01
C PHE A 395 -37.85 1.26 18.04
N VAL A 396 -38.94 0.65 18.53
CA VAL A 396 -39.99 0.14 17.65
C VAL A 396 -40.60 1.27 16.79
N LYS A 397 -40.89 2.42 17.40
CA LYS A 397 -41.40 3.60 16.68
C LYS A 397 -40.38 4.15 15.68
N ARG A 398 -39.09 4.14 16.03
CA ARG A 398 -38.00 4.55 15.14
C ARG A 398 -37.93 3.62 13.92
N VAL A 399 -37.89 2.30 14.12
CA VAL A 399 -37.87 1.32 13.03
C VAL A 399 -39.06 1.51 12.09
N ALA A 400 -40.28 1.63 12.63
CA ALA A 400 -41.47 1.85 11.83
C ALA A 400 -41.40 3.12 10.96
N SER A 401 -40.66 4.15 11.38
CA SER A 401 -40.54 5.40 10.62
C SER A 401 -39.70 5.27 9.34
N TYR A 402 -38.72 4.36 9.30
CA TYR A 402 -37.81 4.20 8.15
C TYR A 402 -38.00 2.89 7.38
N TYR A 403 -38.55 1.84 8.01
CA TYR A 403 -38.56 0.46 7.48
C TYR A 403 -39.02 0.37 6.02
N ALA A 404 -40.19 0.92 5.68
CA ALA A 404 -40.74 0.81 4.33
C ALA A 404 -39.91 1.59 3.28
N GLY A 405 -39.37 2.75 3.66
CA GLY A 405 -38.53 3.55 2.77
C GLY A 405 -37.22 2.82 2.47
N GLU A 406 -36.54 2.34 3.52
CA GLU A 406 -35.30 1.59 3.40
C GLU A 406 -35.48 0.27 2.65
N LEU A 407 -36.59 -0.45 2.83
CA LEU A 407 -36.85 -1.69 2.09
C LEU A 407 -37.00 -1.44 0.59
N VAL A 408 -37.71 -0.37 0.21
CA VAL A 408 -37.85 0.00 -1.20
C VAL A 408 -36.49 0.39 -1.79
N GLN A 409 -35.70 1.19 -1.06
CA GLN A 409 -34.35 1.56 -1.50
C GLN A 409 -33.44 0.34 -1.63
N TYR A 410 -33.45 -0.56 -0.64
CA TYR A 410 -32.68 -1.80 -0.65
C TYR A 410 -32.97 -2.64 -1.91
N VAL A 411 -34.25 -2.85 -2.25
CA VAL A 411 -34.61 -3.65 -3.42
C VAL A 411 -34.11 -3.00 -4.70
N TYR A 412 -34.23 -1.67 -4.86
CA TYR A 412 -33.71 -0.96 -6.04
C TYR A 412 -32.18 -1.01 -6.14
N VAL A 413 -31.48 -0.71 -5.05
CA VAL A 413 -30.01 -0.68 -5.00
C VAL A 413 -29.43 -2.07 -5.25
N SER A 414 -29.96 -3.10 -4.58
CA SER A 414 -29.48 -4.48 -4.75
C SER A 414 -29.76 -5.00 -6.15
N ALA A 415 -30.95 -4.73 -6.68
CA ALA A 415 -31.30 -5.08 -8.04
C ALA A 415 -30.37 -4.46 -9.08
N ALA A 416 -30.09 -3.16 -8.95
CA ALA A 416 -29.15 -2.46 -9.82
C ALA A 416 -27.74 -3.03 -9.70
N ARG A 417 -27.27 -3.29 -8.48
CA ARG A 417 -25.96 -3.85 -8.20
C ARG A 417 -25.78 -5.23 -8.82
N ASP A 418 -26.73 -6.12 -8.61
CA ASP A 418 -26.69 -7.49 -9.12
C ASP A 418 -26.75 -7.51 -10.65
N ALA A 419 -27.61 -6.67 -11.26
CA ALA A 419 -27.71 -6.56 -12.71
C ALA A 419 -26.40 -6.06 -13.34
N LEU A 420 -25.79 -5.01 -12.76
CA LEU A 420 -24.55 -4.44 -13.26
C LEU A 420 -23.36 -5.38 -13.05
N THR A 421 -23.25 -5.98 -11.87
CA THR A 421 -22.18 -6.92 -11.54
C THR A 421 -22.27 -8.18 -12.40
N GLY A 422 -23.48 -8.73 -12.58
CA GLY A 422 -23.69 -9.87 -13.48
C GLY A 422 -23.30 -9.56 -14.93
N THR A 423 -23.69 -8.38 -15.44
CA THR A 423 -23.34 -7.98 -16.82
C THR A 423 -21.84 -7.74 -17.00
N LEU A 424 -21.13 -7.27 -15.96
CA LEU A 424 -19.68 -7.15 -15.96
C LEU A 424 -19.00 -8.52 -15.89
N GLN A 425 -19.51 -9.45 -15.09
CA GLN A 425 -18.99 -10.83 -15.04
C GLN A 425 -19.15 -11.55 -16.38
N ASP A 426 -20.29 -11.36 -17.05
CA ASP A 426 -20.52 -11.91 -18.39
C ASP A 426 -19.49 -11.36 -19.39
N PHE A 427 -19.18 -10.06 -19.32
CA PHE A 427 -18.13 -9.44 -20.13
C PHE A 427 -16.73 -9.98 -19.83
N ARG A 428 -16.39 -10.18 -18.56
CA ARG A 428 -15.13 -10.82 -18.17
C ARG A 428 -15.01 -12.22 -18.77
N ASN A 429 -16.06 -13.02 -18.69
CA ASN A 429 -16.07 -14.38 -19.23
C ASN A 429 -15.95 -14.37 -20.77
N GLU A 430 -16.62 -13.44 -21.44
CA GLU A 430 -16.56 -13.29 -22.90
C GLU A 430 -15.14 -12.92 -23.36
N VAL A 431 -14.52 -11.91 -22.73
CA VAL A 431 -13.20 -11.42 -23.13
C VAL A 431 -12.09 -12.42 -22.78
N LEU A 432 -12.07 -12.95 -21.55
CA LEU A 432 -11.03 -13.91 -21.13
C LEU A 432 -11.07 -15.25 -21.87
N GLN A 433 -12.21 -15.64 -22.44
CA GLN A 433 -12.28 -16.81 -23.33
C GLN A 433 -11.68 -16.55 -24.71
N SER A 434 -11.63 -15.27 -25.13
CA SER A 434 -11.14 -14.85 -26.45
C SER A 434 -9.69 -14.38 -26.45
N GLU A 435 -9.19 -13.86 -25.32
CA GLU A 435 -7.83 -13.30 -25.21
C GLU A 435 -6.82 -14.32 -24.67
N THR A 436 -5.81 -14.63 -25.48
CA THR A 436 -4.76 -15.61 -25.14
C THR A 436 -3.42 -14.98 -24.74
N ASP A 437 -3.22 -13.68 -24.98
CA ASP A 437 -1.95 -13.00 -24.68
C ASP A 437 -1.89 -12.53 -23.21
N ALA A 438 -0.74 -12.73 -22.57
CA ALA A 438 -0.52 -12.39 -21.16
C ALA A 438 -0.63 -10.88 -20.92
N VAL A 439 -0.17 -10.07 -21.87
CA VAL A 439 -0.26 -8.59 -21.81
C VAL A 439 -1.72 -8.14 -21.76
N ASN A 440 -2.53 -8.61 -22.70
CA ASN A 440 -3.95 -8.24 -22.79
C ASN A 440 -4.71 -8.72 -21.55
N ARG A 441 -4.43 -9.94 -21.08
CA ARG A 441 -5.06 -10.47 -19.87
C ARG A 441 -4.75 -9.62 -18.63
N THR A 442 -3.50 -9.26 -18.39
CA THR A 442 -3.12 -8.42 -17.24
C THR A 442 -3.76 -7.04 -17.34
N LEU A 443 -3.72 -6.39 -18.50
CA LEU A 443 -4.40 -5.11 -18.70
C LEU A 443 -5.91 -5.24 -18.46
N PHE A 444 -6.55 -6.28 -19.01
CA PHE A 444 -7.98 -6.55 -18.80
C PHE A 444 -8.31 -6.65 -17.32
N GLU A 445 -7.58 -7.49 -16.59
CA GLU A 445 -7.81 -7.74 -15.17
C GLU A 445 -7.67 -6.44 -14.36
N LYS A 446 -6.65 -5.62 -14.63
CA LYS A 446 -6.48 -4.31 -13.95
C LYS A 446 -7.62 -3.34 -14.24
N PHE A 447 -8.02 -3.19 -15.51
CA PHE A 447 -9.15 -2.35 -15.89
C PHE A 447 -10.48 -2.86 -15.29
N TYR A 448 -10.67 -4.17 -15.30
CA TYR A 448 -11.87 -4.82 -14.77
C TYR A 448 -11.96 -4.64 -13.25
N ASP A 449 -10.87 -4.88 -12.53
CA ASP A 449 -10.80 -4.75 -11.08
C ASP A 449 -11.03 -3.30 -10.65
N GLU A 450 -10.41 -2.33 -11.33
CA GLU A 450 -10.64 -0.91 -11.08
C GLU A 450 -12.09 -0.52 -11.41
N LEU A 451 -12.64 -0.96 -12.55
CA LEU A 451 -14.04 -0.69 -12.89
C LEU A 451 -15.01 -1.26 -11.86
N GLN A 452 -14.76 -2.49 -11.38
CA GLN A 452 -15.55 -3.13 -10.34
C GLN A 452 -15.43 -2.40 -9.00
N ALA A 453 -14.22 -1.93 -8.64
CA ALA A 453 -13.99 -1.12 -7.45
C ALA A 453 -14.77 0.21 -7.53
N GLN A 454 -14.68 0.92 -8.66
CA GLN A 454 -15.42 2.17 -8.89
C GLN A 454 -16.93 1.96 -8.88
N LEU A 455 -17.43 0.88 -9.47
CA LEU A 455 -18.84 0.53 -9.43
C LEU A 455 -19.34 0.36 -7.99
N ASN A 456 -18.64 -0.45 -7.20
CA ASN A 456 -18.97 -0.68 -5.80
C ASN A 456 -18.89 0.63 -4.98
N ALA A 457 -17.85 1.44 -5.21
CA ALA A 457 -17.68 2.73 -4.55
C ALA A 457 -18.84 3.68 -4.86
N VAL A 458 -19.28 3.78 -6.11
CA VAL A 458 -20.41 4.65 -6.50
C VAL A 458 -21.74 4.17 -5.88
N PHE A 459 -21.99 2.87 -5.84
CA PHE A 459 -23.17 2.31 -5.16
C PHE A 459 -23.18 2.65 -3.66
N ALA A 460 -22.05 2.42 -3.00
CA ALA A 460 -21.94 2.68 -1.58
C ALA A 460 -21.94 4.17 -1.25
N ARG A 461 -21.36 5.02 -2.10
CA ARG A 461 -21.44 6.49 -2.00
C ARG A 461 -22.87 7.00 -2.10
N ASN A 462 -23.66 6.46 -3.04
CA ASN A 462 -25.07 6.82 -3.17
C ASN A 462 -25.90 6.35 -1.97
N THR A 463 -25.59 5.16 -1.44
CA THR A 463 -26.17 4.65 -0.19
C THR A 463 -25.83 5.55 0.99
N PHE A 464 -24.55 5.93 1.13
CA PHE A 464 -24.05 6.84 2.16
C PHE A 464 -24.70 8.23 2.09
N ARG A 465 -24.86 8.78 0.87
CA ARG A 465 -25.53 10.07 0.62
C ARG A 465 -27.04 10.03 0.77
N ARG A 466 -27.64 8.83 0.89
CA ARG A 466 -29.10 8.61 0.92
C ARG A 466 -29.81 9.29 -0.23
N VAL A 467 -29.28 9.13 -1.45
CA VAL A 467 -29.96 9.61 -2.65
C VAL A 467 -31.28 8.86 -2.75
N GLU A 468 -32.41 9.55 -2.57
CA GLU A 468 -33.73 8.94 -2.71
C GLU A 468 -33.94 8.50 -4.16
N VAL A 469 -33.86 7.20 -4.39
CA VAL A 469 -34.17 6.62 -5.70
C VAL A 469 -35.68 6.52 -5.85
N ARG A 470 -36.21 7.19 -6.88
CA ARG A 470 -37.63 7.13 -7.25
C ARG A 470 -37.88 6.17 -8.40
N ASP A 471 -36.86 5.90 -9.20
CA ASP A 471 -36.94 5.05 -10.38
C ASP A 471 -35.59 4.38 -10.68
N LEU A 472 -35.64 3.13 -11.13
CA LEU A 472 -34.48 2.27 -11.33
C LEU A 472 -33.61 2.68 -12.55
N PRO A 473 -34.17 3.05 -13.73
CA PRO A 473 -33.38 3.60 -14.83
C PRO A 473 -32.66 4.90 -14.47
N GLN A 474 -33.28 5.74 -13.63
CA GLN A 474 -32.63 6.96 -13.14
C GLN A 474 -31.40 6.63 -12.29
N LEU A 475 -31.53 5.70 -11.33
CA LEU A 475 -30.40 5.21 -10.53
C LEU A 475 -29.27 4.66 -11.41
N MET A 476 -29.62 3.81 -12.38
CA MET A 476 -28.66 3.22 -13.32
C MET A 476 -27.91 4.27 -14.14
N SER A 477 -28.64 5.25 -14.70
CA SER A 477 -28.04 6.32 -15.49
C SER A 477 -27.10 7.18 -14.64
N MET A 478 -27.46 7.44 -13.38
CA MET A 478 -26.64 8.20 -12.44
C MET A 478 -25.36 7.44 -12.10
N ILE A 479 -25.48 6.17 -11.72
CA ILE A 479 -24.34 5.32 -11.38
C ILE A 479 -23.39 5.18 -12.57
N LEU A 480 -23.91 4.86 -13.75
CA LEU A 480 -23.07 4.68 -14.94
C LEU A 480 -22.42 5.97 -15.41
N SER A 481 -23.10 7.12 -15.28
CA SER A 481 -22.50 8.42 -15.59
C SER A 481 -21.38 8.77 -14.61
N GLU A 482 -21.53 8.46 -13.33
CA GLU A 482 -20.49 8.68 -12.33
C GLU A 482 -19.30 7.74 -12.57
N VAL A 483 -19.55 6.44 -12.75
CA VAL A 483 -18.50 5.45 -13.05
C VAL A 483 -17.74 5.83 -14.32
N ALA A 484 -18.43 6.19 -15.40
CA ALA A 484 -17.78 6.62 -16.64
C ALA A 484 -16.93 7.87 -16.46
N GLY A 485 -17.40 8.85 -15.68
CA GLY A 485 -16.67 10.09 -15.41
C GLY A 485 -15.46 9.91 -14.49
N VAL A 486 -15.45 8.87 -13.63
CA VAL A 486 -14.28 8.52 -12.82
C VAL A 486 -13.31 7.68 -13.63
N PHE A 487 -13.79 6.66 -14.34
CA PHE A 487 -12.98 5.76 -15.15
C PHE A 487 -12.19 6.50 -16.23
N SER A 488 -12.78 7.52 -16.88
CA SER A 488 -12.11 8.32 -17.90
C SER A 488 -10.96 9.21 -17.40
N LYS A 489 -10.70 9.24 -16.09
CA LYS A 489 -9.62 10.03 -15.46
C LYS A 489 -8.49 9.16 -14.93
N ILE A 490 -8.61 7.85 -15.07
CA ILE A 490 -7.67 6.89 -14.49
C ILE A 490 -6.50 6.75 -15.44
N ASP A 491 -5.29 6.92 -14.91
CA ASP A 491 -4.05 6.62 -15.60
C ASP A 491 -3.72 5.13 -15.38
N ILE A 492 -3.71 4.33 -16.45
CA ILE A 492 -3.51 2.88 -16.34
C ILE A 492 -2.08 2.53 -15.92
N TRP A 493 -1.11 3.38 -16.26
CA TRP A 493 0.27 3.21 -15.78
C TRP A 493 0.40 3.41 -14.28
N SER A 494 -0.59 4.04 -13.63
CA SER A 494 -0.68 4.07 -12.17
C SER A 494 -1.19 2.77 -11.55
N LEU A 495 -1.80 1.88 -12.33
CA LEU A 495 -2.30 0.57 -11.90
C LEU A 495 -1.33 -0.59 -12.18
N VAL A 496 -0.37 -0.37 -13.08
CA VAL A 496 0.65 -1.35 -13.48
C VAL A 496 1.88 -1.21 -12.62
N GLU A 497 2.15 -2.22 -11.81
CA GLU A 497 3.34 -2.30 -10.96
C GLU A 497 4.48 -3.04 -11.67
N PHE A 498 5.72 -2.87 -11.17
CA PHE A 498 6.85 -3.65 -11.69
C PHE A 498 6.62 -5.16 -11.59
N ALA A 499 5.93 -5.62 -10.55
CA ALA A 499 5.57 -7.03 -10.38
C ALA A 499 4.70 -7.56 -11.53
N ASP A 500 3.80 -6.73 -12.08
CA ASP A 500 2.98 -7.10 -13.22
C ASP A 500 3.84 -7.28 -14.48
N LEU A 501 4.76 -6.34 -14.73
CA LEU A 501 5.70 -6.42 -15.87
C LEU A 501 6.64 -7.62 -15.73
N ALA A 502 7.14 -7.89 -14.53
CA ALA A 502 7.99 -9.04 -14.25
C ALA A 502 7.23 -10.37 -14.47
N SER A 503 5.96 -10.44 -14.09
CA SER A 503 5.11 -11.61 -14.34
C SER A 503 4.89 -11.85 -15.84
N ILE A 504 4.61 -10.79 -16.60
CA ILE A 504 4.49 -10.84 -18.07
C ILE A 504 5.81 -11.31 -18.69
N ALA A 505 6.93 -10.72 -18.26
CA ALA A 505 8.25 -11.07 -18.77
C ALA A 505 8.62 -12.52 -18.48
N ARG A 506 8.33 -13.01 -17.27
CA ARG A 506 8.55 -14.39 -16.87
C ARG A 506 7.73 -15.37 -17.69
N SER A 507 6.47 -15.04 -17.96
CA SER A 507 5.58 -15.85 -18.82
C SER A 507 6.14 -15.99 -20.24
N GLU A 508 6.69 -14.91 -20.79
CA GLU A 508 7.33 -14.92 -22.12
C GLU A 508 8.64 -15.72 -22.14
N ILE A 509 9.48 -15.59 -21.10
CA ILE A 509 10.69 -16.38 -20.94
C ILE A 509 10.35 -17.88 -20.93
N ILE A 510 9.29 -18.26 -20.21
CA ILE A 510 8.80 -19.64 -20.18
C ILE A 510 8.30 -20.09 -21.55
N ALA A 511 7.51 -19.27 -22.24
CA ALA A 511 6.99 -19.59 -23.56
C ALA A 511 8.11 -19.78 -24.60
N THR A 512 9.15 -18.95 -24.54
CA THR A 512 10.23 -18.91 -25.56
C THR A 512 11.34 -19.94 -25.29
N HIS A 513 11.60 -20.28 -24.03
CA HIS A 513 12.75 -21.09 -23.63
C HIS A 513 12.42 -22.42 -22.93
N SER A 514 11.14 -22.82 -22.90
CA SER A 514 10.74 -24.13 -22.38
C SER A 514 11.17 -25.30 -23.29
N LEU A 515 11.59 -26.40 -22.67
CA LEU A 515 12.07 -27.61 -23.34
C LEU A 515 10.99 -28.72 -23.49
N GLY A 516 9.72 -28.45 -23.15
CA GLY A 516 8.60 -29.42 -23.20
C GLY A 516 7.21 -28.81 -22.92
N SER A 517 6.13 -29.58 -23.18
CA SER A 517 4.73 -29.10 -23.17
C SER A 517 4.28 -28.52 -21.82
N ALA A 518 3.47 -27.45 -21.90
CA ALA A 518 3.02 -26.53 -20.85
C ALA A 518 2.31 -27.09 -19.58
N ASP A 519 2.32 -28.40 -19.32
CA ASP A 519 1.50 -29.07 -18.28
C ASP A 519 2.27 -29.48 -17.00
N SER A 520 3.55 -29.13 -16.83
CA SER A 520 4.26 -29.35 -15.56
C SER A 520 4.25 -28.09 -14.69
N SER A 521 3.94 -28.24 -13.40
CA SER A 521 3.88 -27.15 -12.40
C SER A 521 5.19 -26.36 -12.21
N THR A 522 6.29 -26.87 -12.77
CA THR A 522 7.56 -26.16 -12.95
C THR A 522 8.04 -26.40 -14.39
N PRO A 523 8.05 -25.38 -15.28
CA PRO A 523 8.54 -25.56 -16.64
C PRO A 523 10.07 -25.75 -16.63
N HIS A 524 10.56 -26.78 -17.31
CA HIS A 524 11.99 -26.96 -17.53
C HIS A 524 12.47 -25.98 -18.61
N LEU A 525 13.25 -24.98 -18.20
CA LEU A 525 13.83 -23.96 -19.08
C LEU A 525 15.18 -24.44 -19.61
N ASN A 526 15.58 -23.97 -20.80
CA ASN A 526 16.96 -24.09 -21.24
C ASN A 526 17.89 -23.20 -20.36
N PRO A 527 19.23 -23.41 -20.38
CA PRO A 527 20.16 -22.65 -19.53
C PRO A 527 20.09 -21.13 -19.71
N ARG A 528 19.67 -20.66 -20.90
CA ARG A 528 19.49 -19.24 -21.19
C ARG A 528 18.21 -18.68 -20.57
N GLY A 529 17.12 -19.43 -20.60
CA GLY A 529 15.87 -19.09 -19.92
C GLY A 529 16.01 -19.10 -18.40
N GLU A 530 16.80 -20.03 -17.84
CA GLU A 530 17.16 -20.03 -16.42
C GLU A 530 17.92 -18.74 -16.04
N ALA A 531 18.95 -18.38 -16.82
CA ALA A 531 19.74 -17.17 -16.58
C ALA A 531 18.91 -15.88 -16.69
N LEU A 532 17.98 -15.78 -17.65
CA LEU A 532 17.08 -14.63 -17.78
C LEU A 532 16.11 -14.53 -16.59
N ASN A 533 15.56 -15.66 -16.14
CA ASN A 533 14.65 -15.67 -15.00
C ASN A 533 15.38 -15.36 -13.68
N GLU A 534 16.62 -15.80 -13.50
CA GLU A 534 17.48 -15.42 -12.37
C GLU A 534 17.79 -13.91 -12.38
N LEU A 535 18.12 -13.33 -13.53
CA LEU A 535 18.34 -11.89 -13.66
C LEU A 535 17.09 -11.09 -13.30
N LEU A 536 15.92 -11.51 -13.77
CA LEU A 536 14.65 -10.88 -13.43
C LEU A 536 14.36 -10.97 -11.92
N GLY A 537 14.60 -12.13 -11.31
CA GLY A 537 14.45 -12.31 -9.86
C GLY A 537 15.45 -11.48 -9.04
N SER A 538 16.67 -11.28 -9.53
CA SER A 538 17.64 -10.38 -8.92
C SER A 538 17.16 -8.92 -8.96
N LEU A 539 16.55 -8.47 -10.06
CA LEU A 539 15.96 -7.14 -10.16
C LEU A 539 14.79 -6.96 -9.19
N GLU A 540 13.89 -7.94 -9.09
CA GLU A 540 12.80 -7.91 -8.10
C GLU A 540 13.34 -7.78 -6.68
N ARG A 541 14.37 -8.55 -6.31
CA ARG A 541 15.02 -8.45 -4.99
C ARG A 541 15.61 -7.07 -4.75
N ILE A 542 16.27 -6.49 -5.75
CA ILE A 542 16.85 -5.16 -5.61
C ILE A 542 15.76 -4.12 -5.32
N VAL A 543 14.64 -4.19 -6.04
CA VAL A 543 13.53 -3.23 -5.92
C VAL A 543 12.78 -3.36 -4.60
N PHE A 544 12.38 -4.57 -4.23
CA PHE A 544 11.47 -4.77 -3.09
C PHE A 544 12.19 -4.96 -1.75
N GLU A 545 13.47 -5.35 -1.75
CA GLU A 545 14.22 -5.62 -0.52
C GLU A 545 15.42 -4.67 -0.36
N VAL A 546 16.30 -4.59 -1.35
CA VAL A 546 17.60 -3.89 -1.19
C VAL A 546 17.43 -2.37 -1.16
N VAL A 547 16.69 -1.79 -2.10
CA VAL A 547 16.52 -0.32 -2.19
C VAL A 547 15.80 0.24 -0.95
N PRO A 548 14.68 -0.35 -0.48
CA PRO A 548 14.03 0.09 0.76
C PRO A 548 14.92 -0.03 1.99
N ASP A 549 15.64 -1.15 2.14
CA ASP A 549 16.55 -1.38 3.27
C ASP A 549 17.74 -0.39 3.27
N LEU A 550 18.32 -0.15 2.09
CA LEU A 550 19.39 0.83 1.91
C LEU A 550 18.92 2.24 2.27
N ALA A 551 17.74 2.63 1.79
CA ALA A 551 17.16 3.93 2.11
C ALA A 551 16.85 4.09 3.61
N ALA A 552 16.30 3.04 4.24
CA ALA A 552 16.04 3.02 5.68
C ALA A 552 17.33 3.12 6.50
N THR A 553 18.39 2.41 6.09
CA THR A 553 19.70 2.43 6.75
C THR A 553 20.36 3.81 6.64
N LEU A 554 20.48 4.35 5.43
CA LEU A 554 21.16 5.62 5.15
C LEU A 554 20.48 6.84 5.80
N LEU A 555 19.17 6.77 5.99
CA LEU A 555 18.38 7.85 6.59
C LEU A 555 17.98 7.57 8.05
N SER A 556 18.45 6.46 8.63
CA SER A 556 18.22 6.17 10.04
C SER A 556 18.90 7.22 10.94
N LYS A 557 18.24 7.61 12.03
CA LYS A 557 18.80 8.57 12.98
C LYS A 557 20.16 8.16 13.56
N PRO A 558 20.39 6.88 13.95
CA PRO A 558 21.71 6.45 14.44
C PRO A 558 22.80 6.59 13.36
N PHE A 559 22.48 6.26 12.11
CA PHE A 559 23.42 6.38 11.00
C PHE A 559 23.77 7.84 10.71
N ILE A 560 22.76 8.72 10.61
CA ILE A 560 22.98 10.14 10.39
C ILE A 560 23.77 10.77 11.53
N ALA A 561 23.52 10.39 12.78
CA ALA A 561 24.31 10.86 13.92
C ALA A 561 25.80 10.49 13.76
N ASN A 562 26.10 9.21 13.52
CA ASN A 562 27.47 8.74 13.29
C ASN A 562 28.13 9.41 12.07
N LEU A 563 27.40 9.52 10.96
CA LEU A 563 27.87 10.16 9.73
C LEU A 563 28.27 11.62 9.99
N THR A 564 27.42 12.38 10.69
CA THR A 564 27.71 13.78 11.01
C THR A 564 28.90 13.93 11.96
N GLU A 565 29.07 13.02 12.93
CA GLU A 565 30.22 13.00 13.84
C GLU A 565 31.52 12.74 13.08
N VAL A 566 31.55 11.75 12.17
CA VAL A 566 32.72 11.44 11.35
C VAL A 566 33.09 12.60 10.42
N MET A 567 32.08 13.23 9.77
CA MET A 567 32.30 14.41 8.93
C MET A 567 32.87 15.59 9.72
N GLN A 568 32.41 15.81 10.97
CA GLN A 568 32.88 16.91 11.83
C GLN A 568 34.25 16.64 12.46
N ALA A 569 34.50 15.42 12.93
CA ALA A 569 35.72 15.07 13.67
C ALA A 569 36.92 14.83 12.76
N SER A 570 36.69 14.28 11.56
CA SER A 570 37.77 13.82 10.66
C SER A 570 37.85 14.61 9.36
N GLY A 571 36.88 15.48 9.06
CA GLY A 571 36.84 16.25 7.82
C GLY A 571 36.62 15.41 6.56
N PHE A 572 36.16 14.16 6.69
CA PHE A 572 35.87 13.29 5.55
C PHE A 572 34.68 13.82 4.74
N GLU A 573 34.77 13.68 3.41
CA GLU A 573 33.65 13.94 2.53
C GLU A 573 32.58 12.84 2.66
N LEU A 574 31.32 13.22 2.46
CA LEU A 574 30.16 12.32 2.57
C LEU A 574 30.34 11.02 1.78
N THR A 575 30.80 11.12 0.52
CA THR A 575 31.02 9.96 -0.37
C THR A 575 32.11 9.04 0.15
N THR A 576 33.18 9.57 0.75
CA THR A 576 34.25 8.76 1.35
C THR A 576 33.74 7.91 2.51
N VAL A 577 32.82 8.45 3.31
CA VAL A 577 32.21 7.70 4.42
C VAL A 577 31.30 6.60 3.89
N LEU A 578 30.46 6.90 2.88
CA LEU A 578 29.60 5.90 2.22
C LEU A 578 30.41 4.78 1.55
N ASP A 579 31.49 5.12 0.86
CA ASP A 579 32.39 4.16 0.21
C ASP A 579 33.08 3.25 1.24
N ALA A 580 33.56 3.83 2.36
CA ALA A 580 34.18 3.06 3.43
C ALA A 580 33.19 2.04 4.05
N ILE A 581 31.92 2.41 4.20
CA ILE A 581 30.85 1.52 4.70
C ILE A 581 30.57 0.39 3.71
N SER A 582 30.53 0.68 2.41
CA SER A 582 30.35 -0.35 1.37
C SER A 582 31.44 -1.43 1.42
N MET A 583 32.67 -1.06 1.82
CA MET A 583 33.83 -1.95 1.87
C MET A 583 34.00 -2.68 3.21
N SER A 584 33.39 -2.19 4.29
CA SER A 584 33.67 -2.66 5.67
C SER A 584 32.51 -3.36 6.37
N GLY A 585 31.29 -3.36 5.81
CA GLY A 585 30.12 -4.03 6.40
C GLY A 585 30.13 -5.56 6.22
N PRO A 586 30.31 -6.36 7.30
CA PRO A 586 30.36 -7.82 7.20
C PRO A 586 28.97 -8.50 7.21
N GLU A 587 27.88 -7.76 7.47
CA GLU A 587 26.54 -8.31 7.65
C GLU A 587 25.59 -8.14 6.44
N GLN A 588 25.97 -7.31 5.45
CA GLN A 588 25.10 -6.96 4.31
C GLN A 588 25.41 -7.77 3.05
N SER A 589 24.38 -8.01 2.22
CA SER A 589 24.50 -8.78 0.97
C SER A 589 25.39 -8.08 -0.06
N GLU A 590 25.97 -8.85 -1.00
CA GLU A 590 26.78 -8.28 -2.09
C GLU A 590 25.96 -7.40 -3.05
N ASP A 591 24.65 -7.65 -3.17
CA ASP A 591 23.74 -6.80 -3.93
C ASP A 591 23.55 -5.44 -3.24
N TRP A 592 23.42 -5.45 -1.91
CA TRP A 592 23.33 -4.23 -1.11
C TRP A 592 24.59 -3.37 -1.20
N LYS A 593 25.77 -3.98 -1.09
CA LYS A 593 27.05 -3.24 -1.19
C LYS A 593 27.24 -2.64 -2.57
N ARG A 594 26.90 -3.40 -3.62
CA ARG A 594 26.95 -2.92 -5.01
C ARG A 594 26.00 -1.74 -5.22
N GLU A 595 24.81 -1.79 -4.66
CA GLU A 595 23.83 -0.70 -4.75
C GLU A 595 24.32 0.56 -4.03
N LEU A 596 24.82 0.43 -2.81
CA LEU A 596 25.39 1.55 -2.06
C LEU A 596 26.55 2.21 -2.82
N ALA A 597 27.46 1.42 -3.39
CA ALA A 597 28.59 1.95 -4.15
C ALA A 597 28.13 2.70 -5.42
N MET A 598 27.05 2.25 -6.06
CA MET A 598 26.43 2.95 -7.19
C MET A 598 25.84 4.29 -6.75
N TRP A 599 25.06 4.29 -5.67
CA TRP A 599 24.45 5.49 -5.11
C TRP A 599 25.48 6.53 -4.66
N SER A 600 26.55 6.07 -4.00
CA SER A 600 27.66 6.93 -3.57
C SER A 600 28.32 7.62 -4.77
N ARG A 601 28.57 6.88 -5.86
CA ARG A 601 29.18 7.42 -7.09
C ARG A 601 28.28 8.45 -7.77
N GLU A 602 27.00 8.13 -7.94
CA GLU A 602 26.03 9.04 -8.56
C GLU A 602 25.84 10.31 -7.73
N LEU A 603 25.73 10.18 -6.40
CA LEU A 603 25.67 11.32 -5.50
C LEU A 603 26.94 12.15 -5.59
N GLY A 604 28.12 11.52 -5.67
CA GLY A 604 29.39 12.20 -5.86
C GLY A 604 29.47 13.07 -7.11
N ILE A 605 28.79 12.70 -8.19
CA ILE A 605 28.68 13.53 -9.41
C ILE A 605 27.83 14.79 -9.15
N ARG A 606 26.79 14.69 -8.31
CA ARG A 606 25.90 15.81 -7.95
C ARG A 606 26.55 16.76 -6.93
N LEU A 607 27.46 16.26 -6.09
CA LEU A 607 28.10 17.04 -5.03
C LEU A 607 29.30 17.87 -5.52
N SER A 608 29.21 19.20 -5.45
CA SER A 608 30.36 20.12 -5.52
C SER A 608 31.09 20.27 -4.17
N LYS A 609 32.41 20.48 -4.21
CA LYS A 609 33.24 20.82 -3.04
C LYS A 609 32.83 22.11 -2.34
N THR A 610 32.10 23.00 -3.01
CA THR A 610 31.61 24.28 -2.47
C THR A 610 30.39 24.14 -1.57
N HIS A 611 29.75 22.97 -1.53
CA HIS A 611 28.59 22.74 -0.67
C HIS A 611 29.00 22.57 0.80
N SER A 612 28.26 23.23 1.69
CA SER A 612 28.34 23.04 3.15
C SER A 612 27.97 21.62 3.55
N ALA A 613 28.32 21.18 4.77
CA ALA A 613 27.93 19.86 5.25
C ALA A 613 26.40 19.70 5.32
N GLY A 614 25.69 20.78 5.69
CA GLY A 614 24.22 20.82 5.68
C GLY A 614 23.62 20.62 4.28
N ASP A 615 24.17 21.29 3.26
CA ASP A 615 23.70 21.12 1.87
C ASP A 615 23.98 19.70 1.34
N ARG A 616 25.12 19.09 1.71
CA ARG A 616 25.45 17.71 1.34
C ARG A 616 24.47 16.70 1.94
N LEU A 617 24.10 16.87 3.21
CA LEU A 617 23.10 16.03 3.88
C LEU A 617 21.69 16.21 3.29
N HIS A 618 21.33 17.45 2.94
CA HIS A 618 20.07 17.73 2.27
C HIS A 618 19.98 17.07 0.89
N MET A 619 21.05 17.15 0.08
CA MET A 619 21.10 16.46 -1.21
C MET A 619 21.07 14.92 -1.07
N LEU A 620 21.70 14.37 -0.03
CA LEU A 620 21.57 12.94 0.28
C LEU A 620 20.12 12.56 0.56
N LEU A 621 19.42 13.36 1.39
CA LEU A 621 18.01 13.13 1.73
C LEU A 621 17.13 13.14 0.47
N GLU A 622 17.25 14.18 -0.36
CA GLU A 622 16.51 14.28 -1.63
C GLU A 622 16.81 13.10 -2.55
N TYR A 623 18.08 12.75 -2.72
CA TYR A 623 18.52 11.66 -3.60
C TYR A 623 18.01 10.29 -3.14
N VAL A 624 18.06 9.98 -1.85
CA VAL A 624 17.56 8.70 -1.33
C VAL A 624 16.05 8.59 -1.50
N HIS A 625 15.29 9.67 -1.26
CA HIS A 625 13.83 9.67 -1.51
C HIS A 625 13.47 9.61 -2.99
N GLU A 626 14.28 10.23 -3.86
CA GLU A 626 14.16 10.09 -5.31
C GLU A 626 14.35 8.62 -5.71
N LYS A 627 15.40 7.95 -5.25
CA LYS A 627 15.67 6.54 -5.58
C LYS A 627 14.65 5.57 -5.00
N ALA A 628 14.26 5.75 -3.74
CA ALA A 628 13.24 4.90 -3.11
C ALA A 628 11.84 5.10 -3.75
N GLY A 629 11.51 6.34 -4.18
CA GLY A 629 10.23 6.64 -4.81
C GLY A 629 10.15 6.29 -6.31
N THR A 630 11.24 6.52 -7.06
CA THR A 630 11.31 6.23 -8.51
C THR A 630 11.68 4.78 -8.81
N GLY A 631 12.27 4.06 -7.85
CA GLY A 631 12.72 2.67 -8.03
C GLY A 631 11.60 1.64 -8.24
N LEU A 632 10.33 2.04 -8.03
CA LEU A 632 9.18 1.13 -8.09
C LEU A 632 8.41 1.17 -9.43
N SER A 633 8.71 2.12 -10.32
CA SER A 633 8.00 2.20 -11.60
C SER A 633 8.59 1.27 -12.66
N ALA A 634 7.73 0.73 -13.52
CA ALA A 634 8.12 -0.15 -14.63
C ALA A 634 9.17 0.50 -15.54
N HIS A 635 9.02 1.79 -15.85
CA HIS A 635 9.91 2.55 -16.73
C HIS A 635 11.31 2.76 -16.13
N SER A 636 11.38 3.14 -14.85
CA SER A 636 12.64 3.36 -14.14
C SER A 636 13.52 2.10 -14.09
N MET A 637 12.88 0.93 -13.95
CA MET A 637 13.60 -0.33 -13.96
C MET A 637 14.10 -0.72 -15.36
N VAL A 638 13.34 -0.46 -16.42
CA VAL A 638 13.86 -0.66 -17.78
C VAL A 638 15.05 0.26 -18.05
N ASP A 639 15.01 1.51 -17.62
CA ASP A 639 16.14 2.43 -17.74
C ASP A 639 17.36 1.96 -16.96
N ARG A 640 17.15 1.34 -15.78
CA ARG A 640 18.22 0.69 -15.02
C ARG A 640 18.86 -0.47 -15.77
N VAL A 641 18.06 -1.40 -16.32
CA VAL A 641 18.60 -2.52 -17.11
C VAL A 641 19.31 -2.01 -18.37
N LYS A 642 18.78 -0.97 -19.01
CA LYS A 642 19.45 -0.28 -20.14
C LYS A 642 20.80 0.33 -19.75
N SER A 643 20.88 0.96 -18.58
CA SER A 643 22.12 1.55 -18.06
C SER A 643 23.19 0.48 -17.80
N GLU A 644 22.82 -0.62 -17.14
CA GLU A 644 23.74 -1.76 -16.91
C GLU A 644 24.18 -2.40 -18.22
N THR A 645 23.25 -2.56 -19.18
CA THR A 645 23.59 -3.05 -20.52
C THR A 645 24.59 -2.12 -21.21
N SER A 646 24.35 -0.81 -21.18
CA SER A 646 25.23 0.20 -21.80
C SER A 646 26.64 0.19 -21.20
N LYS A 647 26.73 -0.06 -19.88
CA LYS A 647 28.02 -0.19 -19.18
C LYS A 647 28.78 -1.44 -19.63
N LEU A 648 28.12 -2.59 -19.67
CA LEU A 648 28.72 -3.84 -20.18
C LEU A 648 29.13 -3.73 -21.65
N GLU A 649 28.36 -2.98 -22.45
CA GLU A 649 28.71 -2.68 -23.85
C GLU A 649 29.97 -1.82 -23.95
N ALA A 650 30.12 -0.81 -23.09
CA ALA A 650 31.31 0.02 -23.06
C ALA A 650 32.56 -0.78 -22.65
N GLU A 651 32.44 -1.67 -21.66
CA GLU A 651 33.53 -2.57 -21.23
C GLU A 651 33.94 -3.55 -22.35
N TYR A 652 32.95 -4.11 -23.06
CA TYR A 652 33.21 -4.98 -24.21
C TYR A 652 33.82 -4.21 -25.39
N ALA A 653 33.38 -2.98 -25.65
CA ALA A 653 33.96 -2.12 -26.67
C ALA A 653 35.43 -1.77 -26.39
N GLN A 654 35.79 -1.54 -25.12
CA GLN A 654 37.20 -1.35 -24.71
C GLN A 654 38.02 -2.61 -24.97
N THR A 655 37.45 -3.79 -24.70
CA THR A 655 38.10 -5.09 -24.95
C THR A 655 38.34 -5.31 -26.45
N ILE A 656 37.36 -4.96 -27.31
CA ILE A 656 37.51 -5.00 -28.76
C ILE A 656 38.59 -4.00 -29.23
N ALA A 657 38.59 -2.77 -28.72
CA ALA A 657 39.57 -1.76 -29.11
C ALA A 657 41.00 -2.18 -28.76
N ALA A 658 41.19 -2.81 -27.59
CA ALA A 658 42.47 -3.39 -27.20
C ALA A 658 42.90 -4.52 -28.16
N TRP A 659 41.98 -5.42 -28.50
CA TRP A 659 42.21 -6.50 -29.47
C TRP A 659 42.54 -5.97 -30.88
N GLU A 660 41.85 -4.93 -31.35
CA GLU A 660 42.15 -4.30 -32.65
C GLU A 660 43.55 -3.65 -32.66
N SER A 661 43.96 -3.04 -31.54
CA SER A 661 45.31 -2.50 -31.38
C SER A 661 46.37 -3.61 -31.45
N GLU A 662 46.11 -4.75 -30.79
CA GLU A 662 46.99 -5.92 -30.84
C GLU A 662 47.07 -6.51 -32.26
N CYS A 663 45.95 -6.62 -32.96
CA CYS A 663 45.90 -7.07 -34.36
C CYS A 663 46.75 -6.18 -35.26
N ARG A 664 46.63 -4.84 -35.15
CA ARG A 664 47.44 -3.89 -35.93
C ARG A 664 48.95 -4.06 -35.65
N GLN A 665 49.33 -4.31 -34.39
CA GLN A 665 50.73 -4.56 -34.05
C GLN A 665 51.25 -5.88 -34.66
N VAL A 666 50.42 -6.93 -34.70
CA VAL A 666 50.75 -8.20 -35.35
C VAL A 666 50.84 -8.02 -36.87
N GLU A 667 49.95 -7.24 -37.48
CA GLU A 667 49.99 -6.89 -38.91
C GLU A 667 51.27 -6.13 -39.27
N GLU A 668 51.67 -5.12 -38.49
CA GLU A 668 52.91 -4.37 -38.73
C GLU A 668 54.16 -5.26 -38.61
N LYS A 669 54.19 -6.16 -37.62
CA LYS A 669 55.28 -7.13 -37.46
C LYS A 669 55.32 -8.12 -38.64
N ASN A 670 54.16 -8.62 -39.07
CA ASN A 670 54.05 -9.52 -40.21
C ASN A 670 54.43 -8.83 -41.53
N ALA A 671 54.10 -7.55 -41.72
CA ALA A 671 54.53 -6.77 -42.88
C ALA A 671 56.06 -6.61 -42.92
N ARG A 672 56.72 -6.40 -41.78
CA ARG A 672 58.19 -6.37 -41.68
C ARG A 672 58.81 -7.74 -41.97
N ILE A 673 58.20 -8.82 -41.50
CA ILE A 673 58.60 -10.20 -41.80
C ILE A 673 58.49 -10.49 -43.30
N GLU A 674 57.38 -10.07 -43.93
CA GLU A 674 57.22 -10.19 -45.38
C GLU A 674 58.28 -9.41 -46.16
N GLN A 675 58.57 -8.17 -45.75
CA GLN A 675 59.59 -7.37 -46.41
C GLN A 675 60.99 -7.98 -46.25
N HIS A 676 61.30 -8.52 -45.06
CA HIS A 676 62.54 -9.24 -44.81
C HIS A 676 62.67 -10.49 -45.69
N ASN A 677 61.62 -11.31 -45.76
CA ASN A 677 61.61 -12.53 -46.57
C ASN A 677 61.69 -12.23 -48.08
N ARG A 678 60.99 -11.19 -48.58
CA ARG A 678 61.13 -10.74 -49.97
C ARG A 678 62.55 -10.26 -50.28
N ARG A 679 63.18 -9.55 -49.34
CA ARG A 679 64.58 -9.09 -49.49
C ARG A 679 65.56 -10.27 -49.51
N ARG A 680 65.34 -11.29 -48.68
CA ARG A 680 66.10 -12.55 -48.71
C ARG A 680 65.99 -13.23 -50.07
N GLU A 681 64.78 -13.36 -50.62
CA GLU A 681 64.55 -13.97 -51.94
C GLU A 681 65.25 -13.18 -53.07
N GLU A 682 65.17 -11.85 -53.03
CA GLU A 682 65.85 -10.99 -54.01
C GLU A 682 67.38 -11.12 -53.92
N LEU A 683 67.93 -11.17 -52.71
CA LEU A 683 69.37 -11.38 -52.49
C LEU A 683 69.84 -12.76 -52.95
N LEU A 684 69.05 -13.81 -52.73
CA LEU A 684 69.33 -15.14 -53.28
C LEU A 684 69.35 -15.10 -54.81
N ARG A 685 68.36 -14.47 -55.44
CA ARG A 685 68.26 -14.33 -56.89
C ARG A 685 69.43 -13.51 -57.49
N GLN A 686 69.85 -12.45 -56.82
CA GLN A 686 71.02 -11.66 -57.23
C GLN A 686 72.32 -12.46 -57.11
N THR A 687 72.45 -13.28 -56.07
CA THR A 687 73.61 -14.15 -55.85
C THR A 687 73.69 -15.26 -56.91
N GLU A 688 72.55 -15.82 -57.30
CA GLU A 688 72.45 -16.77 -58.43
C GLU A 688 72.87 -16.12 -59.75
N ALA A 689 72.35 -14.93 -60.05
CA ALA A 689 72.68 -14.21 -61.28
C ALA A 689 74.18 -13.83 -61.34
N ALA A 690 74.74 -13.36 -60.22
CA ALA A 690 76.16 -13.04 -60.10
C ALA A 690 77.04 -14.29 -60.29
N CYS A 691 76.67 -15.42 -59.68
CA CYS A 691 77.38 -16.69 -59.86
C CYS A 691 77.33 -17.17 -61.31
N GLN A 692 76.18 -17.06 -61.99
CA GLN A 692 76.07 -17.40 -63.42
C GLN A 692 76.91 -16.49 -64.31
N ALA A 693 76.96 -15.19 -64.04
CA ALA A 693 77.81 -14.26 -64.77
C ALA A 693 79.30 -14.55 -64.55
N GLU A 694 79.70 -14.84 -63.31
CA GLU A 694 81.06 -15.25 -62.96
C GLU A 694 81.45 -16.59 -63.59
N MET A 695 80.55 -17.58 -63.64
CA MET A 695 80.80 -18.84 -64.34
C MET A 695 80.96 -18.62 -65.85
N ARG A 696 80.15 -17.77 -66.48
CA ARG A 696 80.31 -17.44 -67.91
C ARG A 696 81.64 -16.72 -68.19
N ALA A 697 82.04 -15.81 -67.31
CA ALA A 697 83.33 -15.12 -67.39
C ALA A 697 84.50 -16.11 -67.19
N TYR A 698 84.36 -17.05 -66.26
CA TYR A 698 85.31 -18.14 -66.04
C TYR A 698 85.42 -19.06 -67.27
N GLU A 699 84.30 -19.48 -67.86
CA GLU A 699 84.28 -20.31 -69.07
C GLU A 699 84.89 -19.57 -70.28
N ALA A 700 84.64 -18.27 -70.42
CA ALA A 700 85.26 -17.45 -71.45
C ALA A 700 86.79 -17.32 -71.27
N ALA A 701 87.24 -17.04 -70.05
CA ALA A 701 88.67 -16.98 -69.71
C ALA A 701 89.37 -18.35 -69.81
N LEU A 702 88.67 -19.44 -69.50
CA LEU A 702 89.16 -20.81 -69.68
C LEU A 702 89.29 -21.16 -71.17
N ARG A 703 88.36 -20.71 -72.03
CA ARG A 703 88.46 -20.86 -73.48
C ARG A 703 89.61 -20.05 -74.07
N GLU A 704 89.83 -18.80 -73.62
CA GLU A 704 91.01 -18.01 -74.03
C GLU A 704 92.32 -18.67 -73.60
N PHE A 705 92.38 -19.24 -72.39
CA PHE A 705 93.55 -20.01 -71.92
C PHE A 705 93.79 -21.29 -72.73
N GLN A 706 92.73 -21.98 -73.18
CA GLN A 706 92.83 -23.22 -73.96
C GLN A 706 93.20 -23.00 -75.45
N LEU A 707 92.98 -21.80 -76.00
CA LEU A 707 93.25 -21.46 -77.40
C LEU A 707 94.70 -21.03 -77.69
N HIS A 708 95.56 -20.91 -76.67
CA HIS A 708 97.00 -20.63 -76.83
C HIS A 708 97.87 -21.87 -76.52
N PRO A 709 98.21 -22.73 -77.50
CA PRO A 709 99.30 -23.66 -77.36
C PRO A 709 100.63 -22.92 -77.53
N THR A 710 101.52 -23.12 -76.57
CA THR A 710 102.92 -22.67 -76.51
C THR A 710 103.65 -22.66 -77.87
N GLY A 711 104.22 -21.50 -78.23
CA GLY A 711 105.18 -21.31 -79.31
C GLY A 711 105.69 -19.86 -79.42
N GLU A 712 106.88 -19.62 -78.85
CA GLU A 712 107.88 -18.58 -79.18
C GLU A 712 107.56 -17.07 -78.96
N GLU A 713 107.87 -16.61 -77.73
CA GLU A 713 108.51 -15.36 -77.22
C GLU A 713 108.49 -13.98 -77.96
N PRO A 714 108.72 -12.85 -77.25
CA PRO A 714 108.24 -12.46 -75.92
C PRO A 714 107.71 -11.00 -75.89
N THR A 715 106.49 -10.79 -75.40
CA THR A 715 106.16 -9.56 -74.66
C THR A 715 105.08 -9.88 -73.63
N GLN A 716 105.37 -9.55 -72.38
CA GLN A 716 104.69 -9.94 -71.16
C GLN A 716 103.15 -9.78 -71.18
N ARG A 717 102.43 -10.91 -71.23
CA ARG A 717 101.19 -11.15 -70.46
C ARG A 717 101.18 -12.60 -70.03
N HIS A 718 101.55 -12.87 -68.77
CA HIS A 718 101.29 -14.17 -68.16
C HIS A 718 99.77 -14.33 -68.02
N ILE A 719 99.17 -15.18 -68.86
CA ILE A 719 97.79 -15.61 -68.67
C ILE A 719 97.84 -16.74 -67.63
N SER A 720 97.50 -16.43 -66.38
CA SER A 720 97.35 -17.42 -65.30
C SER A 720 96.09 -18.26 -65.52
N ARG A 721 96.15 -19.55 -65.18
CA ARG A 721 95.00 -20.45 -65.23
C ARG A 721 93.85 -19.83 -64.40
N PRO A 722 92.66 -19.62 -64.98
CA PRO A 722 91.56 -19.03 -64.22
C PRO A 722 91.18 -19.95 -63.06
N THR A 723 90.94 -19.36 -61.89
CA THR A 723 90.43 -20.03 -60.68
C THR A 723 88.91 -20.17 -60.80
N PRO A 724 88.34 -21.37 -60.53
CA PRO A 724 86.89 -21.53 -60.59
C PRO A 724 86.20 -20.65 -59.53
N PRO A 725 85.07 -19.99 -59.88
CA PRO A 725 84.30 -19.24 -58.91
C PRO A 725 83.75 -20.18 -57.84
N GLU A 726 83.51 -19.60 -56.66
CA GLU A 726 83.04 -20.32 -55.51
C GLU A 726 81.64 -20.92 -55.74
N PRO A 727 81.36 -22.17 -55.32
CA PRO A 727 80.10 -22.84 -55.62
C PRO A 727 78.89 -22.10 -55.06
N LEU A 728 77.84 -21.98 -55.88
CA LEU A 728 76.57 -21.33 -55.52
C LEU A 728 76.03 -21.83 -54.17
N GLU A 729 76.09 -23.14 -53.93
CA GLU A 729 75.62 -23.78 -52.69
C GLU A 729 76.29 -23.24 -51.41
N SER A 730 77.57 -22.89 -51.48
CA SER A 730 78.30 -22.36 -50.33
C SER A 730 77.98 -20.89 -50.04
N ARG A 731 77.53 -20.16 -51.08
CA ARG A 731 77.11 -18.75 -51.01
C ARG A 731 75.66 -18.67 -50.55
N THR A 732 74.78 -19.50 -51.08
CA THR A 732 73.39 -19.62 -50.62
C THR A 732 73.35 -20.02 -49.16
N ARG A 733 74.08 -21.05 -48.71
CA ARG A 733 74.11 -21.42 -47.28
C ARG A 733 74.59 -20.30 -46.36
N ARG A 734 75.55 -19.47 -46.79
CA ARG A 734 75.98 -18.28 -46.03
C ARG A 734 74.88 -17.23 -45.94
N LEU A 735 74.25 -16.93 -47.08
CA LEU A 735 73.17 -15.95 -47.15
C LEU A 735 71.93 -16.41 -46.37
N GLU A 736 71.62 -17.70 -46.39
CA GLU A 736 70.54 -18.29 -45.58
C GLU A 736 70.85 -18.27 -44.08
N ALA A 737 72.12 -18.35 -43.69
CA ALA A 737 72.56 -18.18 -42.30
C ALA A 737 72.54 -16.70 -41.85
N GLU A 738 72.86 -15.77 -42.74
CA GLU A 738 72.84 -14.32 -42.48
C GLU A 738 71.42 -13.73 -42.53
N HIS A 739 70.51 -14.33 -43.31
CA HIS A 739 69.11 -13.94 -43.47
C HIS A 739 68.18 -15.15 -43.32
N PRO A 740 67.84 -15.55 -42.07
CA PRO A 740 66.95 -16.67 -41.81
C PRO A 740 65.51 -16.37 -42.25
N LEU A 741 64.75 -17.39 -42.64
CA LEU A 741 63.32 -17.25 -42.95
C LEU A 741 62.54 -16.98 -41.66
N LEU A 742 61.79 -15.88 -41.62
CA LEU A 742 60.95 -15.55 -40.47
C LEU A 742 59.49 -16.00 -40.71
N GLU A 743 58.88 -16.64 -39.72
CA GLU A 743 57.49 -17.09 -39.77
C GLU A 743 56.52 -15.99 -39.30
N LYS A 744 55.37 -15.88 -39.97
CA LYS A 744 54.33 -14.91 -39.60
C LYS A 744 53.66 -15.31 -38.29
N GLN A 745 53.36 -14.33 -37.45
CA GLN A 745 52.58 -14.54 -36.22
C GLN A 745 51.09 -14.70 -36.55
N PRO A 746 50.37 -15.64 -35.91
CA PRO A 746 48.93 -15.81 -36.09
C PRO A 746 48.17 -14.65 -35.45
N MET A 747 47.00 -14.30 -36.01
CA MET A 747 46.13 -13.28 -35.44
C MET A 747 45.48 -13.78 -34.14
N PRO A 748 45.38 -12.93 -33.10
CA PRO A 748 44.65 -13.29 -31.89
C PRO A 748 43.15 -13.48 -32.21
N PRO A 749 42.47 -14.47 -31.62
CA PRO A 749 41.04 -14.71 -31.87
C PRO A 749 40.19 -13.54 -31.35
N ARG A 750 39.13 -13.19 -32.08
CA ARG A 750 38.24 -12.08 -31.70
C ARG A 750 37.53 -12.41 -30.37
N PRO A 751 37.53 -11.49 -29.39
CA PRO A 751 36.83 -11.70 -28.12
C PRO A 751 35.32 -11.82 -28.34
N GLN A 752 34.71 -12.87 -27.79
CA GLN A 752 33.24 -13.05 -27.78
C GLN A 752 32.60 -12.17 -26.71
N PRO A 753 31.35 -11.71 -26.89
CA PRO A 753 30.65 -10.97 -25.86
C PRO A 753 30.43 -11.86 -24.62
N PRO A 754 30.55 -11.32 -23.40
CA PRO A 754 30.22 -12.06 -22.18
C PRO A 754 28.77 -12.56 -22.20
N GLU A 755 28.51 -13.75 -21.65
CA GLU A 755 27.15 -14.30 -21.56
C GLU A 755 26.19 -13.36 -20.81
N SER A 756 26.69 -12.66 -19.78
CA SER A 756 25.93 -11.64 -19.06
C SER A 756 25.43 -10.53 -19.98
N LEU A 757 26.28 -9.99 -20.86
CA LEU A 757 25.89 -8.94 -21.81
C LEU A 757 24.81 -9.43 -22.78
N VAL A 758 24.89 -10.68 -23.23
CA VAL A 758 23.89 -11.28 -24.12
C VAL A 758 22.54 -11.39 -23.42
N ASN A 759 22.52 -11.86 -22.17
CA ASN A 759 21.30 -12.00 -21.38
C ASN A 759 20.68 -10.63 -21.02
N TYR A 760 21.51 -9.64 -20.64
CA TYR A 760 21.04 -8.28 -20.36
C TYR A 760 20.41 -7.61 -21.59
N ARG A 761 21.02 -7.75 -22.78
CA ARG A 761 20.45 -7.24 -24.03
C ARG A 761 19.09 -7.83 -24.36
N GLU A 762 18.96 -9.15 -24.19
CA GLU A 762 17.70 -9.86 -24.42
C GLU A 762 16.63 -9.43 -23.42
N LEU A 763 16.99 -9.28 -22.14
CA LEU A 763 16.07 -8.79 -21.12
C LEU A 763 15.62 -7.35 -21.38
N VAL A 764 16.52 -6.44 -21.81
CA VAL A 764 16.15 -5.07 -22.21
C VAL A 764 15.19 -5.09 -23.38
N ALA A 765 15.48 -5.86 -24.42
CA ALA A 765 14.63 -5.96 -25.59
C ALA A 765 13.24 -6.47 -25.21
N LEU A 766 13.19 -7.54 -24.41
CA LEU A 766 11.95 -8.12 -23.92
C LEU A 766 11.14 -7.13 -23.09
N LEU A 767 11.73 -6.48 -22.08
CA LEU A 767 11.00 -5.52 -21.24
C LEU A 767 10.55 -4.28 -22.02
N THR A 768 11.39 -3.76 -22.91
CA THR A 768 11.05 -2.59 -23.74
C THR A 768 9.90 -2.92 -24.70
N GLU A 769 10.00 -4.06 -25.40
CA GLU A 769 8.94 -4.53 -26.31
C GLU A 769 7.61 -4.73 -25.56
N ARG A 770 7.65 -5.21 -24.32
CA ARG A 770 6.41 -5.43 -23.53
C ARG A 770 5.80 -4.11 -23.04
N ILE A 771 6.59 -3.15 -22.62
CA ILE A 771 6.09 -1.80 -22.29
C ILE A 771 5.48 -1.14 -23.53
N GLU A 772 6.14 -1.22 -24.68
CA GLU A 772 5.62 -0.66 -25.94
C GLU A 772 4.30 -1.35 -26.34
N LYS A 773 4.25 -2.69 -26.32
CA LYS A 773 3.02 -3.45 -26.58
C LYS A 773 1.90 -3.11 -25.59
N MET A 774 2.23 -2.92 -24.32
CA MET A 774 1.24 -2.49 -23.31
C MET A 774 0.66 -1.13 -23.66
N GLY A 775 1.49 -0.15 -24.02
CA GLY A 775 1.03 1.18 -24.45
C GLY A 775 0.18 1.14 -25.72
N GLU A 776 0.54 0.33 -26.72
CA GLU A 776 -0.27 0.16 -27.93
C GLU A 776 -1.64 -0.48 -27.65
N ARG A 777 -1.68 -1.45 -26.72
CA ARG A 777 -2.91 -2.19 -26.38
C ARG A 777 -3.80 -1.45 -25.39
N GLU A 778 -3.23 -0.54 -24.61
CA GLU A 778 -3.94 0.29 -23.64
C GLU A 778 -5.14 1.02 -24.27
N GLU A 779 -4.93 1.74 -25.37
CA GLU A 779 -5.98 2.51 -26.05
C GLU A 779 -7.09 1.60 -26.60
N GLU A 780 -6.73 0.43 -27.15
CA GLU A 780 -7.70 -0.56 -27.63
C GLU A 780 -8.56 -1.07 -26.47
N MET A 781 -7.92 -1.38 -25.34
CA MET A 781 -8.56 -1.89 -24.15
C MET A 781 -9.49 -0.86 -23.53
N GLU A 782 -9.01 0.37 -23.35
CA GLU A 782 -9.78 1.49 -22.86
C GLU A 782 -11.03 1.72 -23.72
N SER A 783 -10.89 1.66 -25.05
CA SER A 783 -12.01 1.78 -25.99
C SER A 783 -13.05 0.66 -25.81
N LYS A 784 -12.61 -0.60 -25.64
CA LYS A 784 -13.50 -1.74 -25.35
C LYS A 784 -14.29 -1.53 -24.04
N PHE A 785 -13.62 -1.06 -22.98
CA PHE A 785 -14.28 -0.78 -21.70
C PHE A 785 -15.26 0.41 -21.79
N HIS A 786 -14.91 1.47 -22.53
CA HIS A 786 -15.82 2.60 -22.78
C HIS A 786 -17.05 2.19 -23.61
N GLU A 787 -16.86 1.34 -24.62
CA GLU A 787 -17.97 0.79 -25.39
C GLU A 787 -18.85 -0.10 -24.51
N LYS A 788 -18.24 -0.95 -23.68
CA LYS A 788 -18.98 -1.77 -22.72
C LYS A 788 -19.76 -0.90 -21.75
N LEU A 789 -19.17 0.14 -21.16
CA LEU A 789 -19.86 1.09 -20.27
C LEU A 789 -21.09 1.74 -20.92
N LYS A 790 -21.01 2.10 -22.21
CA LYS A 790 -22.15 2.64 -22.96
C LYS A 790 -23.26 1.62 -23.14
N ARG A 791 -22.93 0.36 -23.42
CA ARG A 791 -23.90 -0.74 -23.61
C ARG A 791 -24.45 -1.28 -22.28
N LEU A 792 -23.67 -1.15 -21.20
CA LEU A 792 -23.93 -1.70 -19.87
C LEU A 792 -25.31 -1.28 -19.34
N SER A 793 -25.76 -0.06 -19.62
CA SER A 793 -27.11 0.40 -19.26
C SER A 793 -28.22 -0.44 -19.88
N SER A 794 -28.13 -0.70 -21.19
CA SER A 794 -29.16 -1.44 -21.94
C SER A 794 -29.15 -2.93 -21.62
N GLU A 795 -27.97 -3.51 -21.43
CA GLU A 795 -27.78 -4.91 -21.09
C GLU A 795 -28.24 -5.19 -19.65
N ALA A 796 -27.83 -4.34 -18.69
CA ALA A 796 -28.27 -4.45 -17.31
C ALA A 796 -29.79 -4.25 -17.17
N SER A 797 -30.39 -3.33 -17.94
CA SER A 797 -31.86 -3.16 -17.96
C SER A 797 -32.60 -4.42 -18.41
N THR A 798 -31.98 -5.21 -19.30
CA THR A 798 -32.54 -6.50 -19.74
C THR A 798 -32.36 -7.56 -18.66
N ALA A 799 -31.17 -7.63 -18.05
CA ALA A 799 -30.84 -8.55 -16.96
C ALA A 799 -31.71 -8.34 -15.72
N MET A 800 -32.08 -7.10 -15.41
CA MET A 800 -32.93 -6.71 -14.27
C MET A 800 -34.23 -7.50 -14.16
N THR A 801 -34.88 -7.81 -15.29
CA THR A 801 -36.14 -8.57 -15.29
C THR A 801 -36.02 -9.96 -14.67
N ARG A 802 -34.78 -10.47 -14.54
CA ARG A 802 -34.45 -11.80 -14.01
C ARG A 802 -33.85 -11.75 -12.60
N VAL A 803 -33.57 -10.56 -12.07
CA VAL A 803 -32.95 -10.40 -10.74
C VAL A 803 -34.00 -10.58 -9.65
N SER A 804 -33.69 -11.43 -8.68
CA SER A 804 -34.45 -11.64 -7.46
C SER A 804 -33.60 -11.28 -6.26
N VAL A 805 -34.09 -10.39 -5.40
CA VAL A 805 -33.37 -9.90 -4.21
C VAL A 805 -33.82 -10.69 -2.98
N GLU A 806 -32.87 -11.18 -2.18
CA GLU A 806 -33.13 -11.84 -0.89
C GLU A 806 -33.48 -10.80 0.18
N ILE A 807 -34.62 -10.95 0.86
CA ILE A 807 -35.02 -10.01 1.91
C ILE A 807 -34.33 -10.29 3.26
N PRO A 808 -34.43 -11.49 3.89
CA PRO A 808 -34.16 -11.62 5.32
C PRO A 808 -32.76 -11.17 5.76
N ASN A 809 -31.72 -11.65 5.08
CA ASN A 809 -30.34 -11.34 5.46
C ASN A 809 -29.84 -10.08 4.75
N GLY A 810 -30.09 -9.96 3.45
CA GLY A 810 -29.59 -8.84 2.65
C GLY A 810 -30.21 -7.50 3.07
N PHE A 811 -31.51 -7.44 3.35
CA PHE A 811 -32.14 -6.21 3.84
C PHE A 811 -31.64 -5.84 5.24
N MET A 812 -31.44 -6.84 6.10
CA MET A 812 -30.91 -6.62 7.44
C MET A 812 -29.52 -5.98 7.37
N GLU A 813 -28.62 -6.53 6.57
CA GLU A 813 -27.27 -5.98 6.39
C GLU A 813 -27.30 -4.56 5.81
N TYR A 814 -28.16 -4.32 4.82
CA TYR A 814 -28.36 -2.99 4.26
C TYR A 814 -28.81 -1.97 5.32
N VAL A 815 -29.83 -2.30 6.13
CA VAL A 815 -30.35 -1.42 7.19
C VAL A 815 -29.32 -1.23 8.31
N MET A 816 -28.55 -2.27 8.62
CA MET A 816 -27.43 -2.17 9.56
C MET A 816 -26.45 -1.09 9.11
N ASN A 817 -26.11 -1.04 7.83
CA ASN A 817 -25.14 -0.09 7.31
C ASN A 817 -25.74 1.29 6.97
N SER A 818 -27.03 1.37 6.59
CA SER A 818 -27.66 2.62 6.18
C SER A 818 -28.23 3.44 7.35
N VAL A 819 -28.73 2.78 8.41
CA VAL A 819 -29.46 3.43 9.52
C VAL A 819 -29.01 2.98 10.91
N VAL A 820 -28.95 1.68 11.20
CA VAL A 820 -28.83 1.18 12.59
C VAL A 820 -27.43 1.44 13.16
N ARG A 821 -26.37 1.19 12.38
CA ARG A 821 -24.99 1.53 12.76
C ARG A 821 -24.69 2.96 12.35
N GLY A 822 -24.91 3.89 13.28
CA GLY A 822 -24.82 5.33 13.00
C GLY A 822 -23.44 5.84 12.56
N LEU A 823 -22.35 5.19 12.98
CA LEU A 823 -20.99 5.62 12.62
C LEU A 823 -20.67 5.35 11.13
N SER A 824 -21.42 4.48 10.45
CA SER A 824 -21.33 4.25 8.99
C SER A 824 -21.48 5.53 8.16
N ARG A 825 -22.05 6.59 8.75
CA ARG A 825 -22.36 7.87 8.12
C ARG A 825 -21.26 8.93 8.30
N LEU A 826 -20.13 8.53 8.86
CA LEU A 826 -18.99 9.39 9.13
C LEU A 826 -17.85 9.05 8.18
N LEU A 827 -17.22 10.09 7.64
CA LEU A 827 -15.99 10.01 6.86
C LEU A 827 -14.87 10.65 7.69
N PRO A 828 -13.87 9.87 8.15
CA PRO A 828 -12.75 10.39 8.93
C PRO A 828 -11.77 11.15 8.02
N ARG A 829 -11.50 12.39 8.37
CA ARG A 829 -10.50 13.28 7.74
C ARG A 829 -9.40 13.55 8.74
N VAL A 830 -8.22 12.98 8.55
CA VAL A 830 -7.08 13.32 9.41
C VAL A 830 -6.81 14.82 9.30
N THR A 831 -6.63 15.49 10.44
CA THR A 831 -6.35 16.93 10.48
C THR A 831 -4.96 17.20 11.02
N ARG A 832 -4.59 16.55 12.13
CA ARG A 832 -3.32 16.76 12.82
C ARG A 832 -2.80 15.49 13.47
N VAL A 833 -1.48 15.39 13.56
CA VAL A 833 -0.77 14.38 14.34
C VAL A 833 0.33 15.05 15.12
N TYR A 834 0.40 14.75 16.41
CA TYR A 834 1.45 15.16 17.31
C TYR A 834 2.33 13.95 17.64
N LEU A 835 3.64 14.09 17.40
CA LEU A 835 4.62 13.07 17.75
C LEU A 835 5.59 13.61 18.79
N THR A 836 6.13 12.70 19.60
CA THR A 836 7.14 13.00 20.61
C THR A 836 8.38 12.15 20.37
N ASN A 837 9.53 12.69 20.75
CA ASN A 837 10.72 11.86 20.91
C ASN A 837 10.82 11.39 22.36
N PRO A 838 10.74 10.07 22.66
CA PRO A 838 10.85 9.56 24.02
C PRO A 838 12.21 9.86 24.68
N ASP A 839 13.28 9.99 23.89
CA ASP A 839 14.63 10.33 24.40
C ASP A 839 14.78 11.84 24.65
N THR A 840 13.92 12.67 24.03
CA THR A 840 13.92 14.13 24.20
C THR A 840 12.48 14.64 24.34
N PRO A 841 11.85 14.48 25.52
CA PRO A 841 10.41 14.73 25.70
C PRO A 841 9.96 16.17 25.42
N GLY A 842 10.88 17.13 25.43
CA GLY A 842 10.59 18.53 25.09
C GLY A 842 10.49 18.81 23.58
N LEU A 843 10.89 17.88 22.71
CA LEU A 843 10.81 18.01 21.26
C LEU A 843 9.50 17.41 20.76
N LEU A 844 8.66 18.25 20.15
CA LEU A 844 7.41 17.86 19.53
C LEU A 844 7.46 18.02 18.02
N TYR A 845 6.78 17.12 17.32
CA TYR A 845 6.52 17.22 15.89
C TYR A 845 5.05 17.45 15.67
N LEU A 846 4.73 18.36 14.76
CA LEU A 846 3.38 18.61 14.27
C LEU A 846 3.32 18.22 12.80
N VAL A 847 2.41 17.30 12.49
CA VAL A 847 2.02 16.97 11.13
C VAL A 847 0.62 17.52 10.91
N SER A 848 0.44 18.37 9.89
CA SER A 848 -0.84 18.98 9.54
C SER A 848 -1.28 18.57 8.14
N TYR A 849 -2.58 18.29 7.98
CA TYR A 849 -3.18 17.81 6.75
C TYR A 849 -4.20 18.83 6.24
N GLU A 850 -3.98 19.34 5.02
CA GLU A 850 -4.85 20.30 4.35
C GLU A 850 -5.43 19.67 3.08
N TYR A 851 -6.76 19.67 2.95
CA TYR A 851 -7.45 19.09 1.80
C TYR A 851 -7.79 20.18 0.77
N SER A 852 -7.45 19.93 -0.49
CA SER A 852 -7.78 20.80 -1.62
C SER A 852 -8.19 19.96 -2.83
N GLY A 853 -9.50 19.75 -3.00
CA GLY A 853 -10.00 18.88 -4.07
C GLY A 853 -9.62 17.42 -3.84
N ASP A 854 -8.97 16.81 -4.83
CA ASP A 854 -8.43 15.44 -4.82
C ASP A 854 -6.98 15.35 -4.29
N GLU A 855 -6.46 16.44 -3.73
CA GLU A 855 -5.13 16.51 -3.15
C GLU A 855 -5.15 16.73 -1.63
N ILE A 856 -4.22 16.06 -0.94
CA ILE A 856 -3.88 16.31 0.47
C ILE A 856 -2.48 16.91 0.50
N ARG A 857 -2.36 18.12 1.06
CA ARG A 857 -1.06 18.69 1.41
C ARG A 857 -0.74 18.34 2.85
N VAL A 858 0.38 17.66 3.06
CA VAL A 858 0.87 17.33 4.39
C VAL A 858 2.10 18.15 4.68
N THR A 859 2.09 18.85 5.82
CA THR A 859 3.23 19.62 6.31
C THR A 859 3.72 19.01 7.61
N VAL A 860 5.01 18.67 7.66
CA VAL A 860 5.68 18.17 8.86
C VAL A 860 6.63 19.25 9.36
N GLY A 861 6.55 19.53 10.65
CA GLY A 861 7.53 20.38 11.31
C GLY A 861 7.79 19.98 12.75
N ASP A 862 8.80 20.58 13.37
CA ASP A 862 9.14 20.37 14.77
C ASP A 862 9.26 21.67 15.58
N THR A 863 9.20 21.52 16.90
CA THR A 863 9.39 22.63 17.85
C THR A 863 9.83 22.09 19.21
N PHE A 864 10.33 22.97 20.07
CA PHE A 864 10.51 22.65 21.49
C PHE A 864 9.37 23.27 22.30
N LEU A 865 8.70 22.45 23.10
CA LEU A 865 7.81 22.96 24.14
C LEU A 865 8.63 23.85 25.08
N ARG A 866 8.22 25.12 25.21
CA ARG A 866 8.82 26.08 26.13
C ARG A 866 8.34 25.91 27.55
#